data_AF-A0A7M2WZR1-F1
#
_entry.id   AF-A0A7M2WZR1-F1
#
_cell.length_a   1.000
_cell.length_b   1.000
_cell.length_c   1.000
_cell.angle_alpha   90.00
_cell.angle_beta   90.00
_cell.angle_gamma   90.00
#
_symmetry.space_group_name_H-M   'P 1'
#
loop_
_entity.id
_entity.type
_entity.pdbx_description
1 polymer ?
#
loop_
_entity_poly.entity_id
_entity_poly.type
_entity_poly.pdbx_seq_one_letter_code
_entity_poly.pdbx_strand_id
1 'polypeptide(L)'
;MLTFFIAVGTERRGPYTLSELAGQPLTARTPVWHRGLTGWTRAAEVPEIRSLLGNRSVEHPVPTPAANAAISGKQPARRVAKAVSSLLAGVTAIIVGLSMAAPVIRNFPKWMQEFDRPPREKVRNSSAPTSKSATPSKSTTIVPRADVDERLYLLYDVRYAYQFMATDASDPAAFATALGRQRHDANRRLEYVRAKKLDAELVTLYVDLVATIDAMNDVYIAAGRLSRDAVAQAEAIAQRADIEGGETLASAGSAAGPSGGLSLLAGGFELAKRQADSDQATEQAKKAAREAMDDLVRAADQKFSTYLARAEASANELGRRHGWSAAETGMVSLSTDMEQFHSAIAMGDADGVVAWMAAARKNRPRDPIPTVLACIIGSQDPNGTASNLAEFADVCYSTATLVPAGAAYDEDRATIVLIAAQLMKDAAVTEAVAGGSWVDGGSAHAITAVRWFGVAREYADLSSSVDQDGEFRLARAVALTVAGRPTEGLQQANAIHAIRKDFDYAYVMTALLTKAGSYNESLKWFAYLLSVCPAEMITAYRTDPALAALKGARREACDDLLRVKFEWNVQWGTLNDDIVLTNRSAFPLTNVVFNPRIENAAKVYAPELRVDRIAPGQAHKWPNAVSVTGSRYDRANATLACDQGR
;
A
#
# COMPACT_ATOMS: atom_id res chain seq x y z
N MET A 1 10.54 0.95 -29.90
CA MET A 1 10.38 2.41 -29.70
C MET A 1 11.39 2.83 -28.62
N LEU A 2 12.18 3.89 -28.85
CA LEU A 2 13.12 4.38 -27.83
C LEU A 2 12.36 5.08 -26.70
N THR A 3 12.67 4.71 -25.47
CA THR A 3 12.12 5.33 -24.26
C THR A 3 13.23 6.02 -23.47
N PHE A 4 12.98 7.25 -23.06
CA PHE A 4 13.91 8.13 -22.36
C PHE A 4 13.53 8.27 -20.89
N PHE A 5 14.53 8.38 -20.03
CA PHE A 5 14.40 8.74 -18.62
C PHE A 5 15.15 10.04 -18.37
N ILE A 6 14.61 10.94 -17.56
CA ILE A 6 15.27 12.20 -17.20
C ILE A 6 15.49 12.27 -15.69
N ALA A 7 16.55 12.95 -15.27
CA ALA A 7 16.77 13.30 -13.87
C ALA A 7 16.33 14.75 -13.63
N VAL A 8 15.37 14.96 -12.73
CA VAL A 8 14.91 16.29 -12.31
C VAL A 8 15.15 16.41 -10.81
N GLY A 9 16.21 17.13 -10.43
CA GLY A 9 16.73 17.12 -9.07
C GLY A 9 17.39 15.77 -8.74
N THR A 10 16.94 15.12 -7.67
CA THR A 10 17.38 13.78 -7.25
C THR A 10 16.48 12.67 -7.79
N GLU A 11 15.36 13.00 -8.45
CA GLU A 11 14.37 12.05 -8.93
C GLU A 11 14.63 11.63 -10.38
N ARG A 12 14.46 10.33 -10.66
CA ARG A 12 14.40 9.77 -12.00
C ARG A 12 12.95 9.71 -12.49
N ARG A 13 12.66 10.30 -13.64
CA ARG A 13 11.32 10.29 -14.27
C ARG A 13 11.36 9.63 -15.65
N GLY A 14 10.28 8.96 -16.04
CA GLY A 14 10.17 8.16 -17.27
C GLY A 14 9.72 6.71 -16.97
N PRO A 15 9.64 5.82 -17.98
CA PRO A 15 10.02 6.03 -19.38
C PRO A 15 9.08 6.98 -20.12
N TYR A 16 9.65 7.87 -20.95
CA TYR A 16 8.92 8.75 -21.87
C TYR A 16 9.26 8.41 -23.32
N THR A 17 8.30 8.49 -24.22
CA THR A 17 8.56 8.60 -25.66
C THR A 17 9.17 9.97 -25.99
N LEU A 18 9.77 10.11 -27.18
CA LEU A 18 10.33 11.40 -27.61
C LEU A 18 9.28 12.53 -27.63
N SER A 19 8.03 12.20 -27.98
CA SER A 19 6.91 13.16 -27.98
C SER A 19 6.50 13.58 -26.57
N GLU A 20 6.43 12.65 -25.62
CA GLU A 20 6.12 12.95 -24.21
C GLU A 20 7.25 13.74 -23.54
N LEU A 21 8.50 13.47 -23.93
CA LEU A 21 9.69 14.17 -23.45
C LEU A 21 9.65 15.68 -23.79
N ALA A 22 9.02 16.05 -24.90
CA ALA A 22 8.83 17.45 -25.30
C ALA A 22 7.96 18.24 -24.30
N GLY A 23 7.05 17.56 -23.60
CA GLY A 23 6.20 18.15 -22.55
C GLY A 23 6.90 18.32 -21.19
N GLN A 24 8.10 17.76 -21.01
CA GLN A 24 8.81 17.79 -19.74
C GLN A 24 9.63 19.09 -19.56
N PRO A 25 10.00 19.48 -18.32
CA PRO A 25 10.88 20.61 -18.03
C PRO A 25 12.34 20.29 -18.39
N LEU A 26 12.59 20.04 -19.68
CA LEU A 26 13.89 19.69 -20.21
C LEU A 26 14.71 20.96 -20.49
N THR A 27 15.91 21.01 -19.93
CA THR A 27 16.94 22.01 -20.24
C THR A 27 18.13 21.34 -20.90
N ALA A 28 19.00 22.10 -21.55
CA ALA A 28 20.23 21.57 -22.16
C ALA A 28 21.13 20.78 -21.17
N ARG A 29 21.02 21.08 -19.87
CA ARG A 29 21.81 20.45 -18.80
C ARG A 29 21.11 19.27 -18.12
N THR A 30 19.82 19.05 -18.38
CA THR A 30 19.05 17.97 -17.74
C THR A 30 19.70 16.62 -18.09
N PRO A 31 20.07 15.77 -17.10
CA PRO A 31 20.58 14.45 -17.38
C PRO A 31 19.48 13.56 -17.97
N VAL A 32 19.80 12.87 -19.06
CA VAL A 32 18.90 11.97 -19.78
C VAL A 32 19.58 10.62 -19.95
N TRP A 33 18.82 9.55 -19.86
CA TRP A 33 19.27 8.20 -20.12
C TRP A 33 18.25 7.48 -21.01
N HIS A 34 18.73 6.67 -21.95
CA HIS A 34 17.92 5.69 -22.66
C HIS A 34 18.77 4.45 -22.94
N ARG A 35 18.10 3.35 -23.31
CA ARG A 35 18.79 2.13 -23.73
C ARG A 35 19.71 2.46 -24.91
N GLY A 36 21.02 2.21 -24.76
CA GLY A 36 22.06 2.54 -25.74
C GLY A 36 23.12 3.53 -25.24
N LEU A 37 22.83 4.30 -24.18
CA LEU A 37 23.82 5.18 -23.54
C LEU A 37 24.60 4.43 -22.45
N THR A 38 25.89 4.72 -22.33
CA THR A 38 26.79 4.14 -21.31
C THR A 38 26.52 4.69 -19.90
N GLY A 39 25.79 5.80 -19.79
CA GLY A 39 25.44 6.45 -18.52
C GLY A 39 24.49 7.62 -18.74
N TRP A 40 24.18 8.34 -17.66
CA TRP A 40 23.40 9.58 -17.74
C TRP A 40 24.17 10.63 -18.55
N THR A 41 23.57 11.13 -19.63
CA THR A 41 24.18 12.08 -20.56
C THR A 41 23.37 13.36 -20.59
N ARG A 42 23.99 14.53 -20.76
CA ARG A 42 23.23 15.79 -20.80
C ARG A 42 22.31 15.84 -22.02
N ALA A 43 21.10 16.38 -21.87
CA ALA A 43 20.12 16.46 -22.96
C ALA A 43 20.68 17.07 -24.26
N ALA A 44 21.58 18.05 -24.18
CA ALA A 44 22.21 18.68 -25.36
C ALA A 44 23.19 17.77 -26.12
N GLU A 45 23.73 16.76 -25.44
CA GLU A 45 24.70 15.80 -25.97
C GLU A 45 24.01 14.59 -26.62
N VAL A 46 22.74 14.34 -26.32
CA VAL A 46 21.94 13.26 -26.94
C VAL A 46 21.36 13.75 -28.29
N PRO A 47 21.82 13.22 -29.45
CA PRO A 47 21.43 13.72 -30.76
C PRO A 47 19.92 13.74 -31.01
N GLU A 48 19.20 12.74 -30.52
CA GLU A 48 17.75 12.55 -30.68
C GLU A 48 16.95 13.64 -29.95
N ILE A 49 17.51 14.24 -28.90
CA ILE A 49 16.85 15.21 -28.01
C ILE A 49 17.15 16.64 -28.43
N ARG A 50 18.24 16.87 -29.18
CA ARG A 50 18.73 18.21 -29.54
C ARG A 50 17.66 19.05 -30.27
N SER A 51 16.81 18.43 -31.07
CA SER A 51 15.70 19.09 -31.77
C SER A 51 14.63 19.65 -30.82
N LEU A 52 14.44 19.06 -29.64
CA LEU A 52 13.47 19.51 -28.63
C LEU A 52 13.97 20.75 -27.86
N LEU A 53 15.28 20.96 -27.79
CA LEU A 53 15.89 22.07 -27.04
C LEU A 53 15.89 23.39 -27.82
N GLY A 54 15.81 23.34 -29.16
CA GLY A 54 15.95 24.51 -30.03
C GLY A 54 14.75 25.47 -30.06
N ASN A 55 13.58 25.07 -29.52
CA ASN A 55 12.36 25.87 -29.57
C ASN A 55 12.03 26.66 -28.29
N ARG A 56 12.89 26.63 -27.26
CA ARG A 56 12.69 27.38 -26.01
C ARG A 56 13.73 28.49 -25.88
N SER A 57 13.50 29.63 -26.54
CA SER A 57 14.24 30.87 -26.26
C SER A 57 13.92 31.37 -24.85
N VAL A 58 14.99 31.76 -24.15
CA VAL A 58 14.99 32.25 -22.78
C VAL A 58 14.51 33.70 -22.76
N GLU A 59 13.37 33.97 -22.13
CA GLU A 59 13.03 35.31 -21.63
C GLU A 59 12.29 35.15 -20.30
N HIS A 60 12.99 35.45 -19.19
CA HIS A 60 12.37 35.60 -17.87
C HIS A 60 12.39 37.10 -17.52
N PRO A 61 11.24 37.76 -17.37
CA PRO A 61 11.18 39.10 -16.78
C PRO A 61 11.34 39.01 -15.25
N VAL A 62 12.08 39.96 -14.69
CA VAL A 62 12.24 40.18 -13.24
C VAL A 62 10.94 40.78 -12.67
N PRO A 63 10.32 40.23 -11.61
CA PRO A 63 9.14 40.83 -11.01
C PRO A 63 9.50 41.94 -10.00
N THR A 64 8.91 43.11 -10.21
CA THR A 64 8.85 44.24 -9.27
C THR A 64 7.83 43.95 -8.16
N PRO A 65 8.08 44.29 -6.88
CA PRO A 65 7.10 44.10 -5.80
C PRO A 65 5.98 45.13 -5.88
N ALA A 66 4.72 44.69 -5.91
CA ALA A 66 3.54 45.55 -5.83
C ALA A 66 2.98 45.59 -4.40
N ALA A 67 2.50 46.77 -4.03
CA ALA A 67 2.03 47.15 -2.71
C ALA A 67 0.69 46.52 -2.29
N ASN A 68 0.55 46.33 -0.97
CA ASN A 68 -0.67 45.91 -0.28
C ASN A 68 -1.86 46.83 -0.57
N ALA A 69 -3.01 46.25 -0.88
CA ALA A 69 -4.32 46.89 -0.77
C ALA A 69 -5.24 46.02 0.11
N ALA A 70 -5.70 46.62 1.20
CA ALA A 70 -6.62 46.04 2.16
C ALA A 70 -8.03 45.85 1.57
N ILE A 71 -8.66 44.71 1.83
CA ILE A 71 -10.10 44.55 1.66
C ILE A 71 -10.68 44.05 2.99
N SER A 72 -11.43 44.94 3.61
CA SER A 72 -12.30 44.70 4.76
C SER A 72 -13.70 44.32 4.26
N GLY A 73 -14.24 43.22 4.77
CA GLY A 73 -15.62 42.82 4.52
C GLY A 73 -16.08 41.76 5.52
N LYS A 74 -16.79 42.19 6.57
CA LYS A 74 -17.46 41.32 7.55
C LYS A 74 -18.89 41.03 7.08
N GLN A 75 -19.34 39.76 7.05
CA GLN A 75 -20.65 39.29 7.54
C GLN A 75 -20.85 37.75 7.38
N PRO A 76 -21.85 37.10 8.03
CA PRO A 76 -21.59 35.95 8.90
C PRO A 76 -22.16 34.61 8.38
N ALA A 77 -21.36 33.55 8.40
CA ALA A 77 -21.79 32.18 8.09
C ALA A 77 -21.62 31.26 9.30
N ARG A 78 -22.50 31.38 10.31
CA ARG A 78 -22.44 30.55 11.53
C ARG A 78 -23.29 29.26 11.47
N ARG A 79 -23.96 28.97 10.34
CA ARG A 79 -24.78 27.75 10.18
C ARG A 79 -24.25 26.73 9.17
N VAL A 80 -23.27 27.09 8.33
CA VAL A 80 -22.61 26.17 7.37
C VAL A 80 -21.44 25.41 8.02
N ALA A 81 -20.84 25.97 9.09
CA ALA A 81 -19.68 25.40 9.77
C ALA A 81 -19.92 24.01 10.41
N LYS A 82 -21.16 23.66 10.77
CA LYS A 82 -21.46 22.34 11.35
C LYS A 82 -21.56 21.21 10.32
N ALA A 83 -21.92 21.51 9.06
CA ALA A 83 -21.93 20.51 7.98
C ALA A 83 -20.53 20.29 7.39
N VAL A 84 -19.70 21.34 7.34
CA VAL A 84 -18.31 21.29 6.87
C VAL A 84 -17.39 20.56 7.86
N SER A 85 -17.64 20.69 9.17
CA SER A 85 -16.88 19.97 10.21
C SER A 85 -17.11 18.45 10.20
N SER A 86 -18.30 17.97 9.82
CA SER A 86 -18.60 16.55 9.70
C SER A 86 -18.00 15.92 8.45
N LEU A 87 -17.88 16.67 7.35
CA LEU A 87 -17.21 16.22 6.13
C LEU A 87 -15.68 16.14 6.29
N LEU A 88 -15.05 17.12 6.98
CA LEU A 88 -13.61 17.10 7.25
C LEU A 88 -13.19 15.99 8.24
N ALA A 89 -14.02 15.70 9.25
CA ALA A 89 -13.80 14.56 10.16
C ALA A 89 -13.95 13.22 9.42
N GLY A 90 -14.90 13.14 8.46
CA GLY A 90 -15.06 12.01 7.56
C GLY A 90 -13.84 11.79 6.66
N VAL A 91 -13.34 12.84 5.99
CA VAL A 91 -12.17 12.74 5.08
C VAL A 91 -10.88 12.38 5.85
N THR A 92 -10.69 12.90 7.06
CA THR A 92 -9.53 12.54 7.90
C THR A 92 -9.63 11.12 8.48
N ALA A 93 -10.85 10.66 8.84
CA ALA A 93 -11.10 9.28 9.25
C ALA A 93 -11.03 8.28 8.07
N ILE A 94 -11.32 8.72 6.84
CA ILE A 94 -11.16 7.94 5.60
C ILE A 94 -9.67 7.78 5.24
N ILE A 95 -8.84 8.80 5.47
CA ILE A 95 -7.37 8.74 5.29
C ILE A 95 -6.72 7.73 6.27
N VAL A 96 -7.29 7.55 7.48
CA VAL A 96 -6.83 6.54 8.46
C VAL A 96 -7.55 5.19 8.28
N GLY A 97 -8.76 5.20 7.74
CA GLY A 97 -9.64 4.03 7.57
C GLY A 97 -9.44 3.25 6.28
N LEU A 98 -8.77 3.77 5.25
CA LEU A 98 -8.53 3.03 4.00
C LEU A 98 -7.19 2.30 3.91
N SER A 99 -6.41 2.30 5.00
CA SER A 99 -5.40 1.25 5.25
C SER A 99 -6.03 -0.14 5.54
N MET A 100 -7.35 -0.31 5.36
CA MET A 100 -8.13 -1.50 5.72
C MET A 100 -8.12 -2.64 4.67
N ALA A 101 -7.20 -2.64 3.70
CA ALA A 101 -6.76 -3.88 3.03
C ALA A 101 -5.64 -4.60 3.82
N ALA A 102 -4.91 -3.88 4.68
CA ALA A 102 -3.92 -4.45 5.60
C ALA A 102 -4.48 -5.31 6.78
N PRO A 103 -5.76 -5.26 7.21
CA PRO A 103 -6.29 -6.09 8.30
C PRO A 103 -6.38 -7.58 7.96
N VAL A 104 -6.35 -7.98 6.68
CA VAL A 104 -6.17 -9.42 6.33
C VAL A 104 -4.79 -9.89 6.79
N ILE A 105 -3.77 -9.04 6.64
CA ILE A 105 -2.40 -9.29 7.10
C ILE A 105 -2.28 -9.06 8.62
N ARG A 106 -3.01 -8.08 9.19
CA ARG A 106 -2.96 -7.74 10.62
C ARG A 106 -3.82 -8.64 11.53
N ASN A 107 -4.84 -9.32 10.99
CA ASN A 107 -5.72 -10.25 11.73
C ASN A 107 -5.40 -11.74 11.47
N PHE A 108 -4.46 -12.07 10.58
CA PHE A 108 -3.88 -13.41 10.47
C PHE A 108 -3.47 -14.02 11.84
N PRO A 109 -2.95 -13.24 12.82
CA PRO A 109 -2.66 -13.74 14.16
C PRO A 109 -3.90 -14.11 15.00
N LYS A 110 -5.05 -13.46 14.80
CA LYS A 110 -6.30 -13.81 15.48
C LYS A 110 -6.89 -15.11 14.92
N TRP A 111 -6.74 -15.36 13.62
CA TRP A 111 -7.20 -16.59 12.98
C TRP A 111 -6.39 -17.81 13.43
N MET A 112 -5.07 -17.67 13.59
CA MET A 112 -4.20 -18.72 14.14
C MET A 112 -4.54 -19.10 15.60
N GLN A 113 -5.07 -18.17 16.41
CA GLN A 113 -5.48 -18.44 17.80
C GLN A 113 -6.81 -19.20 17.93
N GLU A 114 -7.69 -19.15 16.93
CA GLU A 114 -8.96 -19.90 16.94
C GLU A 114 -8.83 -21.36 16.45
N PHE A 115 -7.77 -21.68 15.68
CA PHE A 115 -7.44 -23.05 15.27
C PHE A 115 -6.94 -23.95 16.43
N ASP A 116 -6.57 -23.37 17.58
CA ASP A 116 -6.13 -24.11 18.78
C ASP A 116 -7.31 -24.71 19.59
N ARG A 117 -8.56 -24.51 19.15
CA ARG A 117 -9.71 -25.22 19.72
C ARG A 117 -9.75 -26.64 19.16
N PRO A 118 -9.74 -27.69 20.01
CA PRO A 118 -9.86 -29.05 19.53
C PRO A 118 -11.17 -29.20 18.73
N PRO A 119 -11.14 -29.90 17.58
CA PRO A 119 -12.32 -30.05 16.75
C PRO A 119 -13.45 -30.67 17.56
N ARG A 120 -14.64 -30.05 17.54
CA ARG A 120 -15.86 -30.70 18.01
C ARG A 120 -16.12 -31.90 17.11
N GLU A 121 -15.85 -33.06 17.69
CA GLU A 121 -15.96 -34.38 17.10
C GLU A 121 -17.37 -34.66 16.55
N LYS A 122 -17.47 -34.83 15.23
CA LYS A 122 -18.08 -35.97 14.50
C LYS A 122 -18.40 -35.56 13.05
N VAL A 123 -17.39 -35.60 12.18
CA VAL A 123 -17.62 -35.81 10.75
C VAL A 123 -17.19 -37.22 10.42
N ARG A 124 -18.19 -38.06 10.13
CA ARG A 124 -18.03 -39.43 9.65
C ARG A 124 -17.14 -39.46 8.41
N ASN A 125 -16.25 -40.44 8.36
CA ASN A 125 -15.46 -40.87 7.20
C ASN A 125 -16.25 -40.76 5.88
N SER A 126 -15.97 -39.70 5.12
CA SER A 126 -16.34 -39.55 3.72
C SER A 126 -15.15 -40.06 2.89
N SER A 127 -15.31 -41.20 2.24
CA SER A 127 -14.35 -41.76 1.29
C SER A 127 -13.96 -40.72 0.23
N ALA A 128 -12.66 -40.56 0.00
CA ALA A 128 -12.11 -39.70 -1.05
C ALA A 128 -12.78 -40.00 -2.40
N PRO A 129 -13.27 -38.98 -3.14
CA PRO A 129 -13.90 -39.19 -4.43
C PRO A 129 -12.86 -39.71 -5.43
N THR A 130 -13.08 -40.92 -5.94
CA THR A 130 -12.34 -41.47 -7.08
C THR A 130 -12.52 -40.54 -8.28
N SER A 131 -11.43 -39.97 -8.79
CA SER A 131 -11.42 -39.03 -9.90
C SER A 131 -11.93 -39.68 -11.19
N LYS A 132 -13.20 -39.45 -11.52
CA LYS A 132 -13.70 -39.65 -12.88
C LYS A 132 -13.04 -38.60 -13.78
N SER A 133 -12.38 -39.03 -14.84
CA SER A 133 -11.74 -38.16 -15.82
C SER A 133 -12.76 -37.16 -16.39
N ALA A 134 -12.54 -35.87 -16.13
CA ALA A 134 -13.37 -34.80 -16.66
C ALA A 134 -13.25 -34.74 -18.18
N THR A 135 -14.39 -34.80 -18.87
CA THR A 135 -14.55 -34.61 -20.32
C THR A 135 -13.97 -33.26 -20.75
N PRO A 136 -13.34 -33.13 -21.95
CA PRO A 136 -12.73 -31.88 -22.40
C PRO A 136 -13.73 -30.72 -22.35
N SER A 137 -13.32 -29.69 -21.60
CA SER A 137 -14.11 -28.52 -21.21
C SER A 137 -14.60 -27.72 -22.41
N LYS A 138 -15.86 -27.26 -22.32
CA LYS A 138 -16.42 -26.16 -23.11
C LYS A 138 -15.43 -24.99 -23.22
N SER A 139 -15.52 -24.28 -24.35
CA SER A 139 -14.74 -23.07 -24.67
C SER A 139 -14.58 -22.16 -23.45
N THR A 140 -13.34 -21.79 -23.13
CA THR A 140 -12.95 -20.90 -22.03
C THR A 140 -13.14 -19.42 -22.34
N THR A 141 -13.52 -19.07 -23.56
CA THR A 141 -13.77 -17.67 -23.95
C THR A 141 -15.01 -17.12 -23.24
N ILE A 142 -14.88 -15.95 -22.61
CA ILE A 142 -16.03 -15.23 -22.07
C ILE A 142 -16.77 -14.60 -23.24
N VAL A 143 -18.00 -15.06 -23.45
CA VAL A 143 -18.91 -14.48 -24.44
C VAL A 143 -19.76 -13.44 -23.72
N PRO A 144 -19.63 -12.14 -24.07
CA PRO A 144 -20.49 -11.11 -23.49
C PRO A 144 -21.95 -11.42 -23.76
N ARG A 145 -22.82 -11.13 -22.79
CA ARG A 145 -24.26 -11.33 -22.98
C ARG A 145 -24.79 -10.39 -24.06
N ALA A 146 -25.79 -10.87 -24.80
CA ALA A 146 -26.39 -10.10 -25.90
C ALA A 146 -27.13 -8.83 -25.43
N ASP A 147 -27.52 -8.76 -24.16
CA ASP A 147 -28.22 -7.63 -23.55
C ASP A 147 -27.31 -6.61 -22.86
N VAL A 148 -25.98 -6.77 -22.99
CA VAL A 148 -25.00 -5.79 -22.50
C VAL A 148 -25.05 -4.55 -23.38
N ASP A 149 -25.39 -3.42 -22.75
CA ASP A 149 -25.32 -2.11 -23.39
C ASP A 149 -23.97 -1.45 -23.06
N GLU A 150 -23.16 -1.24 -24.09
CA GLU A 150 -21.84 -0.63 -24.01
C GLU A 150 -21.87 0.77 -23.36
N ARG A 151 -22.92 1.55 -23.61
CA ARG A 151 -23.07 2.92 -23.08
C ARG A 151 -23.38 2.90 -21.59
N LEU A 152 -24.25 1.97 -21.18
CA LEU A 152 -24.59 1.78 -19.78
C LEU A 152 -23.37 1.30 -18.99
N TYR A 153 -22.56 0.41 -19.56
CA TYR A 153 -21.31 -0.03 -18.94
C TYR A 153 -20.32 1.13 -18.76
N LEU A 154 -20.14 1.99 -19.77
CA LEU A 154 -19.28 3.17 -19.65
C LEU A 154 -19.80 4.18 -18.61
N LEU A 155 -21.12 4.24 -18.40
CA LEU A 155 -21.70 5.01 -17.31
C LEU A 155 -21.34 4.43 -15.93
N TYR A 156 -21.33 3.10 -15.80
CA TYR A 156 -20.83 2.42 -14.60
C TYR A 156 -19.36 2.71 -14.37
N ASP A 157 -18.52 2.60 -15.40
CA ASP A 157 -17.09 2.91 -15.32
C ASP A 157 -16.83 4.33 -14.76
N VAL A 158 -17.52 5.35 -15.27
CA VAL A 158 -17.44 6.73 -14.74
C VAL A 158 -17.88 6.80 -13.28
N ARG A 159 -19.00 6.15 -12.93
CA ARG A 159 -19.49 6.09 -11.54
C ARG A 159 -18.42 5.55 -10.60
N TYR A 160 -17.78 4.44 -10.96
CA TYR A 160 -16.79 3.79 -10.12
C TYR A 160 -15.47 4.55 -10.06
N ALA A 161 -15.11 5.26 -11.12
CA ALA A 161 -13.98 6.18 -11.08
C ALA A 161 -14.20 7.32 -10.07
N TYR A 162 -15.43 7.82 -9.91
CA TYR A 162 -15.78 8.75 -8.83
C TYR A 162 -15.78 8.08 -7.46
N GLN A 163 -16.39 6.89 -7.35
CA GLN A 163 -16.53 6.18 -6.08
C GLN A 163 -15.18 5.72 -5.49
N PHE A 164 -14.29 5.22 -6.34
CA PHE A 164 -12.99 4.65 -5.94
C PHE A 164 -11.82 5.53 -6.39
N MET A 165 -12.04 6.84 -6.44
CA MET A 165 -10.95 7.79 -6.68
C MET A 165 -9.88 7.62 -5.60
N ALA A 166 -8.61 7.74 -5.98
CA ALA A 166 -7.53 7.59 -5.00
C ALA A 166 -7.72 8.61 -3.85
N THR A 167 -7.74 8.14 -2.61
CA THR A 167 -7.88 8.98 -1.40
C THR A 167 -6.72 8.84 -0.42
N ASP A 168 -5.91 7.77 -0.52
CA ASP A 168 -4.78 7.55 0.37
C ASP A 168 -3.59 8.43 -0.01
N ALA A 169 -3.50 9.58 0.64
CA ALA A 169 -2.43 10.55 0.48
C ALA A 169 -1.24 10.33 1.44
N SER A 170 -1.21 9.21 2.19
CA SER A 170 -0.15 8.93 3.16
C SER A 170 1.21 8.67 2.50
N ASP A 171 1.20 8.10 1.30
CA ASP A 171 2.37 8.01 0.41
C ASP A 171 2.16 8.91 -0.82
N PRO A 172 2.84 10.07 -0.88
CA PRO A 172 2.81 10.98 -2.02
C PRO A 172 3.03 10.35 -3.39
N ALA A 173 4.00 9.43 -3.48
CA ALA A 173 4.40 8.86 -4.75
C ALA A 173 3.38 7.82 -5.21
N ALA A 174 2.89 7.00 -4.28
CA ALA A 174 1.82 6.04 -4.56
C ALA A 174 0.52 6.75 -4.97
N PHE A 175 0.14 7.82 -4.26
CA PHE A 175 -1.03 8.63 -4.57
C PHE A 175 -0.95 9.25 -5.97
N ALA A 176 0.15 9.93 -6.28
CA ALA A 176 0.38 10.52 -7.60
C ALA A 176 0.36 9.47 -8.72
N THR A 177 0.95 8.29 -8.47
CA THR A 177 0.91 7.16 -9.41
C THR A 177 -0.52 6.66 -9.63
N ALA A 178 -1.32 6.55 -8.56
CA ALA A 178 -2.71 6.12 -8.64
C ALA A 178 -3.57 7.10 -9.43
N LEU A 179 -3.47 8.41 -9.15
CA LEU A 179 -4.17 9.44 -9.94
C LEU A 179 -3.71 9.46 -11.40
N GLY A 180 -2.41 9.28 -11.65
CA GLY A 180 -1.86 9.18 -13.00
C GLY A 180 -2.47 8.02 -13.80
N ARG A 181 -2.65 6.85 -13.18
CA ARG A 181 -3.33 5.70 -13.78
C ARG A 181 -4.81 5.99 -14.06
N GLN A 182 -5.55 6.48 -13.06
CA GLN A 182 -6.97 6.84 -13.24
C GLN A 182 -7.17 7.87 -14.36
N ARG A 183 -6.28 8.86 -14.45
CA ARG A 183 -6.28 9.85 -15.53
C ARG A 183 -6.00 9.22 -16.90
N HIS A 184 -5.04 8.30 -16.98
CA HIS A 184 -4.73 7.59 -18.22
C HIS A 184 -5.95 6.79 -18.69
N ASP A 185 -6.58 6.02 -17.80
CA ASP A 185 -7.75 5.20 -18.13
C ASP A 185 -8.94 6.04 -18.55
N ALA A 186 -9.22 7.14 -17.84
CA ALA A 186 -10.28 8.07 -18.19
C ALA A 186 -10.06 8.71 -19.59
N ASN A 187 -8.83 9.07 -19.93
CA ASN A 187 -8.51 9.60 -21.27
C ASN A 187 -8.63 8.52 -22.35
N ARG A 188 -8.16 7.30 -22.10
CA ARG A 188 -8.32 6.17 -23.03
C ARG A 188 -9.79 5.90 -23.33
N ARG A 189 -10.65 5.92 -22.30
CA ARG A 189 -12.10 5.77 -22.43
C ARG A 189 -12.73 6.95 -23.18
N LEU A 190 -12.32 8.18 -22.87
CA LEU A 190 -12.77 9.38 -23.58
C LEU A 190 -12.48 9.31 -25.08
N GLU A 191 -11.25 8.92 -25.46
CA GLU A 191 -10.86 8.74 -26.86
C GLU A 191 -11.69 7.64 -27.53
N TYR A 192 -11.91 6.53 -26.84
CA TYR A 192 -12.76 5.44 -27.32
C TYR A 192 -14.20 5.91 -27.59
N VAL A 193 -14.83 6.59 -26.63
CA VAL A 193 -16.20 7.13 -26.76
C VAL A 193 -16.30 8.10 -27.94
N ARG A 194 -15.31 8.98 -28.10
CA ARG A 194 -15.23 9.92 -29.23
C ARG A 194 -15.10 9.20 -30.57
N ALA A 195 -14.20 8.23 -30.67
CA ALA A 195 -13.96 7.47 -31.88
C ALA A 195 -15.18 6.67 -32.32
N LYS A 196 -15.90 6.05 -31.37
CA LYS A 196 -17.13 5.28 -31.61
C LYS A 196 -18.38 6.14 -31.79
N LYS A 197 -18.31 7.44 -31.49
CA LYS A 197 -19.44 8.39 -31.55
C LYS A 197 -20.67 7.88 -30.77
N LEU A 198 -20.45 7.39 -29.54
CA LEU A 198 -21.51 6.73 -28.76
C LEU A 198 -22.62 7.68 -28.34
N ASP A 199 -22.32 8.66 -27.47
CA ASP A 199 -23.20 9.74 -27.02
C ASP A 199 -22.36 10.96 -26.60
N ALA A 200 -22.90 12.18 -26.78
CA ALA A 200 -22.21 13.41 -26.40
C ALA A 200 -22.09 13.56 -24.87
N GLU A 201 -23.09 13.08 -24.13
CA GLU A 201 -23.13 13.10 -22.67
C GLU A 201 -22.04 12.20 -22.07
N LEU A 202 -21.72 11.05 -22.69
CA LEU A 202 -20.58 10.23 -22.27
C LEU A 202 -19.25 10.95 -22.49
N VAL A 203 -19.10 11.72 -23.57
CA VAL A 203 -17.92 12.57 -23.77
C VAL A 203 -17.81 13.60 -22.66
N THR A 204 -18.90 14.28 -22.31
CA THR A 204 -18.95 15.25 -21.20
C THR A 204 -18.58 14.60 -19.87
N LEU A 205 -19.13 13.42 -19.58
CA LEU A 205 -18.85 12.66 -18.36
C LEU A 205 -17.36 12.36 -18.17
N TYR A 206 -16.68 11.85 -19.21
CA TYR A 206 -15.25 11.57 -19.12
C TYR A 206 -14.38 12.83 -19.10
N VAL A 207 -14.79 13.91 -19.79
CA VAL A 207 -14.11 15.21 -19.67
C VAL A 207 -14.18 15.73 -18.24
N ASP A 208 -15.35 15.64 -17.61
CA ASP A 208 -15.56 16.06 -16.23
C ASP A 208 -14.77 15.18 -15.26
N LEU A 209 -14.72 13.86 -15.49
CA LEU A 209 -13.90 12.95 -14.70
C LEU A 209 -12.40 13.30 -14.77
N VAL A 210 -11.86 13.57 -15.96
CA VAL A 210 -10.46 13.99 -16.12
C VAL A 210 -10.22 15.32 -15.41
N ALA A 211 -11.13 16.29 -15.54
CA ALA A 211 -11.02 17.58 -14.86
C ALA A 211 -11.10 17.46 -13.33
N THR A 212 -11.87 16.51 -12.81
CA THR A 212 -11.89 16.16 -11.39
C THR A 212 -10.54 15.62 -10.93
N ILE A 213 -9.98 14.65 -11.65
CA ILE A 213 -8.68 14.04 -11.31
C ILE A 213 -7.57 15.10 -11.33
N ASP A 214 -7.58 15.99 -12.34
CA ASP A 214 -6.62 17.09 -12.45
C ASP A 214 -6.77 18.07 -11.27
N ALA A 215 -8.00 18.42 -10.86
CA ALA A 215 -8.23 19.28 -9.70
C ALA A 215 -7.71 18.66 -8.38
N MET A 216 -7.85 17.35 -8.19
CA MET A 216 -7.29 16.66 -7.02
C MET A 216 -5.77 16.63 -7.03
N ASN A 217 -5.18 16.37 -8.20
CA ASN A 217 -3.74 16.41 -8.37
C ASN A 217 -3.17 17.83 -8.11
N ASP A 218 -3.88 18.88 -8.52
CA ASP A 218 -3.51 20.27 -8.25
C ASP A 218 -3.50 20.59 -6.74
N VAL A 219 -4.53 20.17 -5.99
CA VAL A 219 -4.56 20.31 -4.52
C VAL A 219 -3.36 19.60 -3.91
N TYR A 220 -3.06 18.40 -4.39
CA TYR A 220 -1.95 17.60 -3.88
C TYR A 220 -0.58 18.26 -4.13
N ILE A 221 -0.34 18.74 -5.35
CA ILE A 221 0.88 19.47 -5.71
C ILE A 221 1.00 20.75 -4.88
N ALA A 222 -0.09 21.48 -4.69
CA ALA A 222 -0.12 22.70 -3.89
C ALA A 222 0.15 22.41 -2.41
N ALA A 223 -0.43 21.35 -1.86
CA ALA A 223 -0.16 20.87 -0.50
C ALA A 223 1.32 20.56 -0.29
N GLY A 224 1.95 19.85 -1.23
CA GLY A 224 3.38 19.56 -1.18
C GLY A 224 4.26 20.81 -1.28
N ARG A 225 3.84 21.83 -2.04
CA ARG A 225 4.54 23.13 -2.09
C ARG A 225 4.43 23.87 -0.75
N LEU A 226 3.22 24.02 -0.22
CA LEU A 226 2.97 24.67 1.07
C LEU A 226 3.76 24.00 2.21
N SER A 227 3.87 22.67 2.20
CA SER A 227 4.67 21.94 3.19
C SER A 227 6.17 22.26 3.07
N ARG A 228 6.73 22.27 1.85
CA ARG A 228 8.13 22.64 1.62
C ARG A 228 8.41 24.10 1.96
N ASP A 229 7.51 25.01 1.60
CA ASP A 229 7.63 26.44 1.89
C ASP A 229 7.59 26.68 3.40
N ALA A 230 6.74 25.96 4.14
CA ALA A 230 6.68 26.02 5.60
C ALA A 230 7.98 25.50 6.26
N VAL A 231 8.58 24.42 5.74
CA VAL A 231 9.88 23.92 6.21
C VAL A 231 11.00 24.91 5.91
N ALA A 232 11.07 25.42 4.68
CA ALA A 232 12.08 26.41 4.28
C ALA A 232 11.97 27.70 5.10
N GLN A 233 10.74 28.14 5.40
CA GLN A 233 10.51 29.30 6.27
C GLN A 233 10.94 29.02 7.71
N ALA A 234 10.65 27.84 8.26
CA ALA A 234 11.11 27.44 9.59
C ALA A 234 12.64 27.37 9.67
N GLU A 235 13.31 26.81 8.67
CA GLU A 235 14.78 26.78 8.57
C GLU A 235 15.37 28.19 8.46
N ALA A 236 14.75 29.08 7.67
CA ALA A 236 15.20 30.46 7.55
C ALA A 236 15.05 31.25 8.86
N ILE A 237 13.98 31.00 9.63
CA ILE A 237 13.80 31.59 10.97
C ILE A 237 14.88 31.06 11.92
N ALA A 238 15.14 29.75 11.93
CA ALA A 238 16.18 29.14 12.75
C ALA A 238 17.59 29.68 12.43
N GLN A 239 17.93 29.82 11.15
CA GLN A 239 19.21 30.39 10.72
C GLN A 239 19.39 31.85 11.15
N ARG A 240 18.33 32.66 11.09
CA ARG A 240 18.37 34.06 11.58
C ARG A 240 18.56 34.12 13.10
N ALA A 241 17.94 33.20 13.84
CA ALA A 241 18.13 33.09 15.27
C ALA A 241 19.58 32.70 15.65
N ASP A 242 20.22 31.82 14.87
CA ASP A 242 21.62 31.39 15.10
C ASP A 242 22.65 32.48 14.73
N ILE A 243 22.45 33.23 13.64
CA ILE A 243 23.37 34.30 13.20
C ILE A 243 23.40 35.47 14.20
N GLU A 244 22.30 35.73 14.92
CA GLU A 244 22.24 36.78 15.94
C GLU A 244 22.64 36.32 17.36
N GLY A 245 22.91 35.02 17.56
CA GLY A 245 23.41 34.44 18.82
C GLY A 245 24.93 34.14 18.83
N GLY A 246 25.63 34.42 17.73
CA GLY A 246 26.96 33.93 17.39
C GLY A 246 28.14 34.37 18.28
N GLU A 247 27.96 35.25 19.26
CA GLU A 247 29.04 35.59 20.21
C GLU A 247 28.77 35.19 21.66
N THR A 248 27.56 34.73 22.02
CA THR A 248 27.23 34.40 23.42
C THR A 248 27.01 32.92 23.70
N LEU A 249 26.99 32.04 22.68
CA LEU A 249 26.83 30.59 22.88
C LEU A 249 28.12 29.76 22.80
N ALA A 250 29.21 30.31 22.26
CA ALA A 250 30.48 29.59 22.15
C ALA A 250 31.12 29.21 23.51
N SER A 251 30.71 29.86 24.61
CA SER A 251 31.13 29.52 25.98
C SER A 251 30.13 28.66 26.76
N ALA A 252 28.91 28.44 26.25
CA ALA A 252 27.88 27.61 26.89
C ALA A 252 27.79 26.19 26.29
N GLY A 253 28.24 26.01 25.03
CA GLY A 253 28.14 24.75 24.29
C GLY A 253 29.11 23.62 24.69
N SER A 254 30.10 23.88 25.57
CA SER A 254 31.03 22.84 26.03
C SER A 254 30.62 22.13 27.32
N ALA A 255 29.49 22.49 27.94
CA ALA A 255 29.09 21.99 29.26
C ALA A 255 27.74 21.25 29.34
N ALA A 256 27.00 21.05 28.23
CA ALA A 256 25.68 20.41 28.26
C ALA A 256 25.63 19.12 27.44
N GLY A 257 25.77 17.99 28.12
CA GLY A 257 25.32 16.68 27.63
C GLY A 257 23.80 16.51 27.75
N PRO A 258 23.23 15.38 27.28
CA PRO A 258 21.82 15.28 26.87
C PRO A 258 20.77 15.22 28.00
N SER A 259 21.09 15.56 29.25
CA SER A 259 20.13 15.43 30.35
C SER A 259 20.43 16.38 31.52
N GLY A 260 19.56 17.35 31.74
CA GLY A 260 19.38 18.00 33.06
C GLY A 260 19.41 19.52 33.04
N GLY A 261 18.27 20.15 33.30
CA GLY A 261 18.12 21.61 33.30
C GLY A 261 18.60 22.33 34.56
N LEU A 262 18.42 23.66 34.52
CA LEU A 262 18.33 24.63 35.63
C LEU A 262 19.63 25.31 36.12
N SER A 263 20.23 26.15 35.27
CA SER A 263 20.83 27.44 35.69
C SER A 263 21.24 28.31 34.49
N LEU A 264 20.41 29.28 34.09
CA LEU A 264 20.77 30.48 33.30
C LEU A 264 19.58 31.47 33.24
N LEU A 265 19.23 32.05 34.40
CA LEU A 265 18.01 32.86 34.58
C LEU A 265 18.21 34.39 34.54
N ALA A 266 19.25 34.90 33.87
CA ALA A 266 19.40 36.35 33.66
C ALA A 266 19.63 36.79 32.20
N GLY A 267 19.89 35.85 31.28
CA GLY A 267 19.83 36.07 29.82
C GLY A 267 18.54 35.53 29.17
N GLY A 268 17.67 34.89 29.96
CA GLY A 268 16.51 34.14 29.47
C GLY A 268 15.28 34.97 29.07
N PHE A 269 15.21 36.26 29.39
CA PHE A 269 14.03 37.07 29.06
C PHE A 269 14.01 37.56 27.61
N GLU A 270 15.19 37.73 26.99
CA GLU A 270 15.27 37.99 25.55
C GLU A 270 15.28 36.71 24.72
N LEU A 271 15.88 35.62 25.21
CA LEU A 271 15.85 34.33 24.51
C LEU A 271 14.45 33.68 24.56
N ALA A 272 13.70 33.80 25.67
CA ALA A 272 12.31 33.34 25.75
C ALA A 272 11.34 34.23 24.95
N LYS A 273 11.63 35.53 24.82
CA LYS A 273 10.85 36.43 23.96
C LYS A 273 11.13 36.18 22.48
N ARG A 274 12.37 35.89 22.11
CA ARG A 274 12.76 35.48 20.73
C ARG A 274 12.28 34.08 20.39
N GLN A 275 12.26 33.16 21.34
CA GLN A 275 11.63 31.86 21.17
C GLN A 275 10.11 32.03 21.03
N ALA A 276 9.47 32.91 21.80
CA ALA A 276 8.06 33.23 21.62
C ALA A 276 7.76 33.96 20.30
N ASP A 277 8.64 34.84 19.81
CA ASP A 277 8.51 35.52 18.52
C ASP A 277 8.76 34.55 17.35
N SER A 278 9.69 33.61 17.50
CA SER A 278 9.95 32.49 16.57
C SER A 278 8.80 31.49 16.56
N ASP A 279 8.24 31.16 17.73
CA ASP A 279 7.06 30.33 17.89
C ASP A 279 5.83 31.04 17.29
N GLN A 280 5.69 32.34 17.48
CA GLN A 280 4.62 33.15 16.88
C GLN A 280 4.78 33.23 15.35
N ALA A 281 5.98 33.42 14.82
CA ALA A 281 6.24 33.41 13.38
C ALA A 281 5.97 32.03 12.77
N THR A 282 6.35 30.96 13.48
CA THR A 282 6.08 29.58 13.11
C THR A 282 4.58 29.27 13.15
N GLU A 283 3.86 29.73 14.17
CA GLU A 283 2.41 29.58 14.26
C GLU A 283 1.65 30.42 13.22
N GLN A 284 2.15 31.61 12.89
CA GLN A 284 1.62 32.43 11.78
C GLN A 284 1.83 31.74 10.43
N ALA A 285 3.02 31.18 10.18
CA ALA A 285 3.31 30.43 8.97
C ALA A 285 2.44 29.16 8.85
N LYS A 286 2.31 28.39 9.95
CA LYS A 286 1.40 27.24 10.02
C LYS A 286 -0.05 27.65 9.80
N LYS A 287 -0.49 28.77 10.38
CA LYS A 287 -1.85 29.29 10.22
C LYS A 287 -2.10 29.69 8.76
N ALA A 288 -1.19 30.43 8.14
CA ALA A 288 -1.30 30.83 6.73
C ALA A 288 -1.30 29.60 5.80
N ALA A 289 -0.46 28.60 6.08
CA ALA A 289 -0.46 27.34 5.33
C ALA A 289 -1.78 26.56 5.49
N ARG A 290 -2.37 26.55 6.70
CA ARG A 290 -3.70 25.96 6.94
C ARG A 290 -4.80 26.71 6.20
N GLU A 291 -4.82 28.03 6.26
CA GLU A 291 -5.81 28.86 5.54
C GLU A 291 -5.70 28.67 4.02
N ALA A 292 -4.48 28.65 3.47
CA ALA A 292 -4.23 28.36 2.06
C ALA A 292 -4.68 26.95 1.66
N MET A 293 -4.43 25.96 2.53
CA MET A 293 -4.91 24.59 2.32
C MET A 293 -6.43 24.51 2.33
N ASP A 294 -7.07 25.15 3.31
CA ASP A 294 -8.52 25.16 3.44
C ASP A 294 -9.18 25.81 2.21
N ASP A 295 -8.60 26.87 1.67
CA ASP A 295 -9.09 27.52 0.45
C ASP A 295 -8.91 26.63 -0.79
N LEU A 296 -7.78 25.92 -0.91
CA LEU A 296 -7.55 24.95 -1.99
C LEU A 296 -8.54 23.78 -1.94
N VAL A 297 -8.73 23.20 -0.75
CA VAL A 297 -9.70 22.11 -0.53
C VAL A 297 -11.11 22.58 -0.86
N ARG A 298 -11.51 23.77 -0.41
CA ARG A 298 -12.84 24.34 -0.68
C ARG A 298 -13.05 24.60 -2.17
N ALA A 299 -12.03 25.08 -2.88
CA ALA A 299 -12.09 25.29 -4.32
C ALA A 299 -12.20 23.96 -5.11
N ALA A 300 -11.48 22.92 -4.67
CA ALA A 300 -11.57 21.60 -5.27
C ALA A 300 -12.90 20.91 -4.99
N ASP A 301 -13.42 21.03 -3.76
CA ASP A 301 -14.74 20.53 -3.37
C ASP A 301 -15.87 21.18 -4.18
N GLN A 302 -15.79 22.50 -4.41
CA GLN A 302 -16.74 23.21 -5.27
C GLN A 302 -16.70 22.70 -6.72
N LYS A 303 -15.51 22.48 -7.28
CA LYS A 303 -15.34 21.91 -8.62
C LYS A 303 -15.90 20.48 -8.68
N PHE A 304 -15.52 19.64 -7.72
CA PHE A 304 -15.97 18.26 -7.60
C PHE A 304 -17.50 18.18 -7.55
N SER A 305 -18.13 18.96 -6.66
CA SER A 305 -19.59 19.03 -6.53
C SER A 305 -20.27 19.48 -7.84
N THR A 306 -19.66 20.44 -8.55
CA THR A 306 -20.17 20.90 -9.85
C THR A 306 -20.11 19.79 -10.90
N TYR A 307 -18.98 19.10 -11.01
CA TYR A 307 -18.79 18.00 -11.96
C TYR A 307 -19.70 16.82 -11.63
N LEU A 308 -19.86 16.47 -10.36
CA LEU A 308 -20.75 15.43 -9.92
C LEU A 308 -22.21 15.74 -10.30
N ALA A 309 -22.70 16.96 -10.02
CA ALA A 309 -24.06 17.36 -10.39
C ALA A 309 -24.30 17.30 -11.92
N ARG A 310 -23.30 17.69 -12.73
CA ARG A 310 -23.38 17.53 -14.19
C ARG A 310 -23.37 16.07 -14.62
N ALA A 311 -22.62 15.22 -13.92
CA ALA A 311 -22.59 13.80 -14.19
C ALA A 311 -23.95 13.14 -13.89
N GLU A 312 -24.59 13.50 -12.78
CA GLU A 312 -25.95 13.04 -12.44
C GLU A 312 -26.97 13.48 -13.50
N ALA A 313 -26.91 14.75 -13.94
CA ALA A 313 -27.78 15.25 -15.00
C ALA A 313 -27.57 14.52 -16.33
N SER A 314 -26.32 14.29 -16.72
CA SER A 314 -25.95 13.56 -17.95
C SER A 314 -26.42 12.10 -17.91
N ALA A 315 -26.28 11.44 -16.76
CA ALA A 315 -26.73 10.08 -16.55
C ALA A 315 -28.26 9.94 -16.63
N ASN A 316 -29.00 10.90 -16.07
CA ASN A 316 -30.46 10.97 -16.16
C ASN A 316 -30.93 11.13 -17.61
N GLU A 317 -30.26 12.00 -18.35
CA GLU A 317 -30.55 12.22 -19.77
C GLU A 317 -30.29 10.96 -20.61
N LEU A 318 -29.16 10.28 -20.38
CA LEU A 318 -28.85 9.00 -21.01
C LEU A 318 -29.87 7.92 -20.65
N GLY A 319 -30.23 7.80 -19.36
CA GLY A 319 -31.24 6.84 -18.90
C GLY A 319 -32.58 7.05 -19.58
N ARG A 320 -33.05 8.31 -19.67
CA ARG A 320 -34.28 8.65 -20.38
C ARG A 320 -34.22 8.29 -21.87
N ARG A 321 -33.08 8.53 -22.53
CA ARG A 321 -32.88 8.28 -23.97
C ARG A 321 -32.84 6.79 -24.31
N HIS A 322 -32.16 6.00 -23.47
CA HIS A 322 -31.90 4.58 -23.71
C HIS A 322 -32.84 3.65 -22.92
N GLY A 323 -33.82 4.22 -22.19
CA GLY A 323 -34.84 3.48 -21.46
C GLY A 323 -34.33 2.78 -20.20
N TRP A 324 -33.24 3.27 -19.60
CA TRP A 324 -32.71 2.73 -18.34
C TRP A 324 -33.38 3.44 -17.15
N SER A 325 -33.66 2.68 -16.09
CA SER A 325 -34.22 3.29 -14.87
C SER A 325 -33.18 4.14 -14.15
N ALA A 326 -33.63 5.15 -13.40
CA ALA A 326 -32.76 5.96 -12.53
C ALA A 326 -31.95 5.11 -11.54
N ALA A 327 -32.57 4.04 -11.01
CA ALA A 327 -31.90 3.10 -10.11
C ALA A 327 -30.80 2.30 -10.82
N GLU A 328 -31.06 1.94 -12.09
CA GLU A 328 -30.14 1.16 -12.91
C GLU A 328 -28.93 1.95 -13.38
N THR A 329 -29.08 3.24 -13.72
CA THR A 329 -27.93 4.10 -13.99
C THR A 329 -27.10 4.33 -12.72
N GLY A 330 -27.73 4.27 -11.55
CA GLY A 330 -27.14 4.47 -10.23
C GLY A 330 -26.75 5.91 -9.92
N MET A 331 -26.60 6.77 -10.92
CA MET A 331 -26.02 8.10 -10.72
C MET A 331 -26.92 9.06 -9.93
N VAL A 332 -28.23 8.81 -9.86
CA VAL A 332 -29.22 9.74 -9.25
C VAL A 332 -29.02 9.95 -7.74
N SER A 333 -28.25 9.09 -7.09
CA SER A 333 -27.90 9.19 -5.67
C SER A 333 -26.43 8.94 -5.42
N LEU A 334 -25.54 9.21 -6.38
CA LEU A 334 -24.13 8.83 -6.26
C LEU A 334 -23.49 9.36 -4.98
N SER A 335 -23.73 10.63 -4.64
CA SER A 335 -23.24 11.24 -3.39
C SER A 335 -23.76 10.51 -2.14
N THR A 336 -25.07 10.28 -2.06
CA THR A 336 -25.71 9.58 -0.92
C THR A 336 -25.28 8.12 -0.82
N ASP A 337 -25.20 7.41 -1.95
CA ASP A 337 -24.74 6.02 -2.02
C ASP A 337 -23.30 5.89 -1.54
N MET A 338 -22.42 6.81 -1.97
CA MET A 338 -21.02 6.87 -1.54
C MET A 338 -20.92 7.19 -0.06
N GLU A 339 -21.71 8.14 0.45
CA GLU A 339 -21.72 8.49 1.87
C GLU A 339 -22.16 7.30 2.73
N GLN A 340 -23.23 6.59 2.35
CA GLN A 340 -23.69 5.40 3.07
C GLN A 340 -22.64 4.28 3.05
N PHE A 341 -22.05 4.01 1.89
CA PHE A 341 -21.01 2.99 1.76
C PHE A 341 -19.76 3.31 2.57
N HIS A 342 -19.23 4.54 2.46
CA HIS A 342 -18.06 4.98 3.23
C HIS A 342 -18.34 5.07 4.72
N SER A 343 -19.56 5.48 5.12
CA SER A 343 -19.97 5.50 6.52
C SER A 343 -19.98 4.09 7.11
N ALA A 344 -20.56 3.11 6.40
CA ALA A 344 -20.57 1.72 6.85
C ALA A 344 -19.13 1.16 7.00
N ILE A 345 -18.24 1.43 6.04
CA ILE A 345 -16.82 1.05 6.13
C ILE A 345 -16.15 1.72 7.33
N ALA A 346 -16.31 3.03 7.49
CA ALA A 346 -15.68 3.79 8.58
C ALA A 346 -16.14 3.33 9.96
N MET A 347 -17.38 2.85 10.07
CA MET A 347 -17.94 2.29 11.30
C MET A 347 -17.60 0.80 11.51
N GLY A 348 -16.98 0.13 10.52
CA GLY A 348 -16.78 -1.32 10.54
C GLY A 348 -18.09 -2.11 10.49
N ASP A 349 -19.16 -1.52 9.95
CA ASP A 349 -20.48 -2.11 9.81
C ASP A 349 -20.54 -3.03 8.58
N ALA A 350 -20.07 -4.27 8.77
CA ALA A 350 -20.05 -5.28 7.70
C ALA A 350 -21.45 -5.58 7.15
N ASP A 351 -22.47 -5.63 8.02
CA ASP A 351 -23.86 -5.89 7.62
C ASP A 351 -24.41 -4.74 6.77
N GLY A 352 -24.12 -3.50 7.13
CA GLY A 352 -24.46 -2.32 6.34
C GLY A 352 -23.83 -2.33 4.95
N VAL A 353 -22.54 -2.72 4.84
CA VAL A 353 -21.87 -2.87 3.55
C VAL A 353 -22.52 -3.98 2.71
N VAL A 354 -22.83 -5.14 3.30
CA VAL A 354 -23.49 -6.25 2.61
C VAL A 354 -24.89 -5.86 2.14
N ALA A 355 -25.67 -5.18 2.97
CA ALA A 355 -27.01 -4.69 2.62
C ALA A 355 -26.97 -3.69 1.46
N TRP A 356 -26.01 -2.76 1.48
CA TRP A 356 -25.79 -1.80 0.40
C TRP A 356 -25.47 -2.51 -0.92
N MET A 357 -24.57 -3.50 -0.89
CA MET A 357 -24.20 -4.28 -2.07
C MET A 357 -25.39 -5.07 -2.63
N ALA A 358 -26.20 -5.68 -1.75
CA ALA A 358 -27.40 -6.40 -2.15
C ALA A 358 -28.42 -5.47 -2.84
N ALA A 359 -28.62 -4.27 -2.30
CA ALA A 359 -29.47 -3.24 -2.91
C ALA A 359 -28.92 -2.78 -4.28
N ALA A 360 -27.62 -2.54 -4.37
CA ALA A 360 -26.96 -2.15 -5.62
C ALA A 360 -27.11 -3.22 -6.71
N ARG A 361 -26.90 -4.51 -6.38
CA ARG A 361 -27.09 -5.63 -7.31
C ARG A 361 -28.53 -5.74 -7.80
N LYS A 362 -29.50 -5.53 -6.92
CA LYS A 362 -30.93 -5.56 -7.26
C LYS A 362 -31.30 -4.40 -8.20
N ASN A 363 -30.77 -3.21 -7.93
CA ASN A 363 -31.08 -2.01 -8.68
C ASN A 363 -30.34 -1.94 -10.03
N ARG A 364 -29.15 -2.56 -10.11
CA ARG A 364 -28.27 -2.55 -11.28
C ARG A 364 -27.90 -3.97 -11.72
N PRO A 365 -28.85 -4.78 -12.24
CA PRO A 365 -28.60 -6.18 -12.57
C PRO A 365 -27.61 -6.38 -13.74
N ARG A 366 -27.37 -5.34 -14.53
CA ARG A 366 -26.40 -5.32 -15.64
C ARG A 366 -25.05 -4.73 -15.25
N ASP A 367 -24.89 -4.26 -14.02
CA ASP A 367 -23.62 -3.74 -13.49
C ASP A 367 -22.82 -4.90 -12.86
N PRO A 368 -21.63 -5.23 -13.40
CA PRO A 368 -20.83 -6.31 -12.84
C PRO A 368 -20.25 -5.98 -11.46
N ILE A 369 -20.01 -4.70 -11.18
CA ILE A 369 -19.13 -4.31 -10.07
C ILE A 369 -19.75 -4.57 -8.68
N PRO A 370 -21.03 -4.28 -8.40
CA PRO A 370 -21.66 -4.61 -7.11
C PRO A 370 -21.66 -6.11 -6.84
N THR A 371 -21.79 -6.91 -7.89
CA THR A 371 -21.77 -8.37 -7.77
C THR A 371 -20.38 -8.87 -7.40
N VAL A 372 -19.34 -8.37 -8.08
CA VAL A 372 -17.95 -8.72 -7.77
C VAL A 372 -17.54 -8.24 -6.38
N LEU A 373 -17.88 -7.01 -5.99
CA LEU A 373 -17.59 -6.48 -4.66
C LEU A 373 -18.31 -7.26 -3.56
N ALA A 374 -19.57 -7.63 -3.75
CA ALA A 374 -20.29 -8.49 -2.80
C ALA A 374 -19.59 -9.84 -2.59
N CYS A 375 -19.03 -10.43 -3.66
CA CYS A 375 -18.27 -11.67 -3.58
C CYS A 375 -16.95 -11.50 -2.82
N ILE A 376 -16.22 -10.40 -3.06
CA ILE A 376 -14.97 -10.09 -2.33
C ILE A 376 -15.24 -9.87 -0.84
N ILE A 377 -16.31 -9.14 -0.50
CA ILE A 377 -16.67 -8.89 0.90
C ILE A 377 -17.15 -10.18 1.57
N GLY A 378 -18.01 -10.94 0.89
CA GLY A 378 -18.49 -12.23 1.38
C GLY A 378 -17.38 -13.25 1.60
N SER A 379 -16.31 -13.19 0.81
CA SER A 379 -15.14 -14.06 0.98
C SER A 379 -14.32 -13.75 2.23
N GLN A 380 -14.56 -12.62 2.90
CA GLN A 380 -13.90 -12.26 4.15
C GLN A 380 -14.61 -12.83 5.40
N ASP A 381 -15.72 -13.56 5.23
CA ASP A 381 -16.36 -14.26 6.35
C ASP A 381 -15.35 -15.26 6.96
N PRO A 382 -14.96 -15.11 8.23
CA PRO A 382 -14.03 -16.05 8.88
C PRO A 382 -14.59 -17.48 8.97
N ASN A 383 -15.90 -17.65 8.82
CA ASN A 383 -16.57 -18.96 8.77
C ASN A 383 -16.81 -19.46 7.34
N GLY A 384 -16.33 -18.72 6.34
CA GLY A 384 -16.48 -19.06 4.92
C GLY A 384 -15.90 -20.44 4.62
N THR A 385 -16.71 -21.32 4.05
CA THR A 385 -16.23 -22.64 3.61
C THR A 385 -15.62 -22.54 2.21
N ALA A 386 -14.82 -23.54 1.83
CA ALA A 386 -14.35 -23.66 0.44
C ALA A 386 -15.50 -23.64 -0.58
N SER A 387 -16.66 -24.22 -0.24
CA SER A 387 -17.83 -24.19 -1.10
C SER A 387 -18.39 -22.78 -1.29
N ASN A 388 -18.41 -21.95 -0.24
CA ASN A 388 -18.86 -20.56 -0.34
C ASN A 388 -17.91 -19.74 -1.23
N LEU A 389 -16.60 -19.93 -1.04
CA LEU A 389 -15.58 -19.27 -1.85
C LEU A 389 -15.67 -19.67 -3.33
N ALA A 390 -15.88 -20.96 -3.62
CA ALA A 390 -16.08 -21.46 -4.98
C ALA A 390 -17.36 -20.88 -5.62
N GLU A 391 -18.47 -20.78 -4.86
CA GLU A 391 -19.70 -20.14 -5.33
C GLU A 391 -19.47 -18.67 -5.68
N PHE A 392 -18.82 -17.90 -4.81
CA PHE A 392 -18.46 -16.52 -5.09
C PHE A 392 -17.57 -16.39 -6.33
N ALA A 393 -16.62 -17.32 -6.49
CA ALA A 393 -15.74 -17.37 -7.65
C ALA A 393 -16.52 -17.61 -8.96
N ASP A 394 -17.46 -18.56 -8.98
CA ASP A 394 -18.33 -18.84 -10.13
C ASP A 394 -19.24 -17.65 -10.47
N VAL A 395 -19.76 -16.96 -9.45
CA VAL A 395 -20.55 -15.73 -9.62
C VAL A 395 -19.69 -14.64 -10.27
N CYS A 396 -18.47 -14.39 -9.78
CA CYS A 396 -17.55 -13.43 -10.38
C CYS A 396 -17.20 -13.79 -11.83
N TYR A 397 -16.88 -15.05 -12.10
CA TYR A 397 -16.53 -15.50 -13.45
C TYR A 397 -17.70 -15.30 -14.43
N SER A 398 -18.92 -15.66 -14.01
CA SER A 398 -20.13 -15.45 -14.81
C SER A 398 -20.43 -13.97 -15.02
N THR A 399 -20.13 -13.14 -14.02
CA THR A 399 -20.32 -11.69 -14.06
C THR A 399 -19.43 -11.00 -15.09
N ALA A 400 -18.27 -11.58 -15.45
CA ALA A 400 -17.44 -11.07 -16.54
C ALA A 400 -18.16 -11.02 -17.90
N THR A 401 -19.26 -11.79 -18.07
CA THR A 401 -20.11 -11.73 -19.28
C THR A 401 -20.93 -10.43 -19.39
N LEU A 402 -21.02 -9.64 -18.31
CA LEU A 402 -21.65 -8.31 -18.32
C LEU A 402 -20.74 -7.20 -18.87
N VAL A 403 -19.46 -7.51 -19.14
CA VAL A 403 -18.51 -6.56 -19.71
C VAL A 403 -18.61 -6.56 -21.25
N PRO A 404 -18.81 -5.40 -21.91
CA PRO A 404 -18.99 -5.32 -23.36
C PRO A 404 -17.83 -5.92 -24.15
N ALA A 405 -18.10 -6.50 -25.31
CA ALA A 405 -17.08 -7.03 -26.21
C ALA A 405 -16.07 -5.95 -26.67
N GLY A 406 -14.84 -6.35 -27.00
CA GLY A 406 -13.85 -5.50 -27.65
C GLY A 406 -12.68 -5.10 -26.76
N ALA A 407 -11.56 -4.75 -27.42
CA ALA A 407 -10.26 -4.55 -26.79
C ALA A 407 -10.24 -3.43 -25.74
N ALA A 408 -11.13 -2.43 -25.86
CA ALA A 408 -11.25 -1.39 -24.86
C ALA A 408 -11.62 -1.95 -23.47
N TYR A 409 -12.33 -3.07 -23.40
CA TYR A 409 -12.87 -3.64 -22.16
C TYR A 409 -12.14 -4.91 -21.70
N ASP A 410 -11.08 -5.30 -22.40
CA ASP A 410 -10.35 -6.52 -22.07
C ASP A 410 -9.70 -6.44 -20.68
N GLU A 411 -9.21 -5.26 -20.28
CA GLU A 411 -8.64 -5.05 -18.94
C GLU A 411 -9.66 -5.27 -17.82
N ASP A 412 -10.88 -4.75 -18.00
CA ASP A 412 -11.95 -4.91 -17.01
C ASP A 412 -12.40 -6.38 -16.92
N ARG A 413 -12.56 -7.05 -18.08
CA ARG A 413 -12.82 -8.50 -18.13
C ARG A 413 -11.73 -9.28 -17.41
N ALA A 414 -10.46 -8.99 -17.71
CA ALA A 414 -9.32 -9.65 -17.08
C ALA A 414 -9.37 -9.48 -15.57
N THR A 415 -9.62 -8.26 -15.09
CA THR A 415 -9.71 -7.94 -13.65
C THR A 415 -10.78 -8.78 -12.95
N ILE A 416 -12.00 -8.85 -13.51
CA ILE A 416 -13.08 -9.65 -12.91
C ILE A 416 -12.72 -11.15 -12.89
N VAL A 417 -12.11 -11.66 -13.97
CA VAL A 417 -11.68 -13.07 -14.06
C VAL A 417 -10.55 -13.38 -13.09
N LEU A 418 -9.63 -12.43 -12.87
CA LEU A 418 -8.56 -12.58 -11.89
C LEU A 418 -9.10 -12.64 -10.46
N ILE A 419 -10.10 -11.81 -10.13
CA ILE A 419 -10.81 -11.89 -8.85
C ILE A 419 -11.50 -13.25 -8.71
N ALA A 420 -12.19 -13.72 -9.74
CA ALA A 420 -12.79 -15.06 -9.74
C ALA A 420 -11.74 -16.17 -9.53
N ALA A 421 -10.60 -16.08 -10.23
CA ALA A 421 -9.51 -17.04 -10.10
C ALA A 421 -8.87 -17.01 -8.70
N GLN A 422 -8.76 -15.83 -8.10
CA GLN A 422 -8.29 -15.65 -6.72
C GLN A 422 -9.23 -16.34 -5.73
N LEU A 423 -10.53 -16.06 -5.79
CA LEU A 423 -11.53 -16.69 -4.92
C LEU A 423 -11.55 -18.22 -5.08
N MET A 424 -11.41 -18.70 -6.32
CA MET A 424 -11.32 -20.14 -6.60
C MET A 424 -10.03 -20.76 -6.05
N LYS A 425 -8.91 -20.02 -6.06
CA LYS A 425 -7.65 -20.43 -5.42
C LYS A 425 -7.80 -20.45 -3.91
N ASP A 426 -8.50 -19.48 -3.31
CA ASP A 426 -8.78 -19.47 -1.87
C ASP A 426 -9.65 -20.65 -1.46
N ALA A 427 -10.68 -21.00 -2.25
CA ALA A 427 -11.46 -22.21 -2.05
C ALA A 427 -10.54 -23.45 -2.01
N ALA A 428 -9.64 -23.58 -2.97
CA ALA A 428 -8.71 -24.71 -3.06
C ALA A 428 -7.72 -24.79 -1.89
N VAL A 429 -7.18 -23.64 -1.44
CA VAL A 429 -6.31 -23.59 -0.27
C VAL A 429 -7.07 -23.99 0.99
N THR A 430 -8.30 -23.50 1.18
CA THR A 430 -9.15 -23.88 2.31
C THR A 430 -9.43 -25.38 2.35
N GLU A 431 -9.72 -26.02 1.21
CA GLU A 431 -9.86 -27.49 1.13
C GLU A 431 -8.58 -28.21 1.53
N ALA A 432 -7.45 -27.76 1.00
CA ALA A 432 -6.17 -28.44 1.19
C ALA A 432 -5.64 -28.26 2.63
N VAL A 433 -5.87 -27.10 3.25
CA VAL A 433 -5.60 -26.89 4.68
C VAL A 433 -6.50 -27.77 5.55
N ALA A 434 -7.78 -27.94 5.22
CA ALA A 434 -8.66 -28.89 5.91
C ALA A 434 -8.19 -30.36 5.75
N GLY A 435 -7.56 -30.68 4.62
CA GLY A 435 -6.86 -31.95 4.38
C GLY A 435 -5.48 -32.05 5.05
N GLY A 436 -5.04 -31.00 5.73
CA GLY A 436 -3.83 -30.95 6.53
C GLY A 436 -2.63 -30.30 5.87
N SER A 437 -2.64 -29.90 4.59
CA SER A 437 -1.51 -29.20 3.95
C SER A 437 -1.88 -28.68 2.57
N TRP A 438 -1.65 -27.39 2.30
CA TRP A 438 -1.98 -26.79 1.00
C TRP A 438 -1.03 -27.19 -0.13
N VAL A 439 0.17 -27.67 0.18
CA VAL A 439 1.16 -28.07 -0.83
C VAL A 439 0.96 -29.51 -1.32
N ASP A 440 0.03 -30.28 -0.74
CA ASP A 440 -0.13 -31.71 -1.04
C ASP A 440 -1.13 -32.06 -2.15
N GLY A 441 -1.62 -31.04 -2.87
CA GLY A 441 -2.13 -31.17 -4.23
C GLY A 441 -3.53 -31.80 -4.38
N GLY A 442 -4.11 -31.68 -5.58
CA GLY A 442 -5.26 -32.47 -6.02
C GLY A 442 -6.64 -31.78 -5.96
N SER A 443 -6.73 -30.50 -5.61
CA SER A 443 -8.02 -29.79 -5.62
C SER A 443 -8.52 -29.50 -7.04
N ALA A 444 -9.78 -29.84 -7.32
CA ALA A 444 -10.44 -29.48 -8.58
C ALA A 444 -10.63 -27.95 -8.70
N HIS A 445 -10.83 -27.25 -7.58
CA HIS A 445 -10.87 -25.80 -7.55
C HIS A 445 -9.54 -25.19 -7.97
N ALA A 446 -8.40 -25.75 -7.52
CA ALA A 446 -7.08 -25.27 -7.94
C ALA A 446 -6.88 -25.37 -9.46
N ILE A 447 -7.30 -26.47 -10.09
CA ILE A 447 -7.24 -26.64 -11.54
C ILE A 447 -8.09 -25.58 -12.25
N THR A 448 -9.29 -25.30 -11.73
CA THR A 448 -10.18 -24.25 -12.26
C THR A 448 -9.55 -22.86 -12.12
N ALA A 449 -8.98 -22.55 -10.96
CA ALA A 449 -8.28 -21.29 -10.72
C ALA A 449 -7.12 -21.08 -11.71
N VAL A 450 -6.26 -22.10 -11.91
CA VAL A 450 -5.16 -22.05 -12.88
C VAL A 450 -5.66 -21.77 -14.30
N ARG A 451 -6.77 -22.40 -14.70
CA ARG A 451 -7.41 -22.18 -16.00
C ARG A 451 -7.91 -20.74 -16.12
N TRP A 452 -8.60 -20.21 -15.12
CA TRP A 452 -9.13 -18.84 -15.16
C TRP A 452 -8.04 -17.78 -15.12
N PHE A 453 -6.95 -18.00 -14.36
CA PHE A 453 -5.74 -17.16 -14.51
C PHE A 453 -5.20 -17.19 -15.95
N GLY A 454 -5.31 -18.33 -16.65
CA GLY A 454 -5.00 -18.42 -18.08
C GLY A 454 -5.94 -17.59 -18.95
N VAL A 455 -7.25 -17.65 -18.71
CA VAL A 455 -8.25 -16.85 -19.44
C VAL A 455 -8.03 -15.35 -19.26
N ALA A 456 -7.76 -14.89 -18.04
CA ALA A 456 -7.47 -13.47 -17.79
C ALA A 456 -6.27 -12.96 -18.60
N ARG A 457 -5.25 -13.80 -18.80
CA ARG A 457 -4.06 -13.49 -19.61
C ARG A 457 -4.32 -13.32 -21.09
N GLU A 458 -5.41 -13.90 -21.60
CA GLU A 458 -5.80 -13.75 -23.00
C GLU A 458 -6.40 -12.35 -23.25
N TYR A 459 -7.01 -11.74 -22.22
CA TYR A 459 -7.59 -10.41 -22.29
C TYR A 459 -6.56 -9.31 -21.96
N ALA A 460 -5.76 -9.49 -20.91
CA ALA A 460 -4.76 -8.49 -20.53
C ALA A 460 -3.36 -9.12 -20.52
N ASP A 461 -2.39 -8.42 -21.12
CA ASP A 461 -0.99 -8.68 -20.83
C ASP A 461 -0.78 -8.45 -19.33
N LEU A 462 -0.41 -9.47 -18.56
CA LEU A 462 -0.21 -9.31 -17.10
C LEU A 462 0.97 -8.38 -16.78
N SER A 463 1.79 -7.99 -17.76
CA SER A 463 2.76 -6.91 -17.57
C SER A 463 2.14 -5.50 -17.63
N SER A 464 0.84 -5.40 -17.94
CA SER A 464 0.04 -4.17 -17.89
C SER A 464 -0.32 -3.75 -16.45
N SER A 465 -1.14 -2.71 -16.32
CA SER A 465 -1.69 -2.16 -15.08
C SER A 465 -2.31 -3.17 -14.12
N VAL A 466 -2.80 -4.32 -14.63
CA VAL A 466 -3.56 -5.28 -13.84
C VAL A 466 -2.72 -6.10 -12.85
N ASP A 467 -1.45 -6.38 -13.16
CA ASP A 467 -0.59 -7.26 -12.34
C ASP A 467 0.86 -6.73 -12.29
N GLN A 468 1.00 -5.42 -12.05
CA GLN A 468 2.30 -4.73 -12.04
C GLN A 468 3.24 -5.22 -10.94
N ASP A 469 2.69 -5.62 -9.78
CA ASP A 469 3.43 -6.09 -8.61
C ASP A 469 3.59 -7.63 -8.58
N GLY A 470 2.95 -8.34 -9.51
CA GLY A 470 2.99 -9.79 -9.61
C GLY A 470 2.11 -10.53 -8.61
N GLU A 471 1.14 -9.88 -7.96
CA GLU A 471 0.20 -10.54 -7.04
C GLU A 471 -0.54 -11.71 -7.69
N PHE A 472 -1.12 -11.51 -8.88
CA PHE A 472 -1.89 -12.57 -9.54
C PHE A 472 -0.99 -13.68 -10.08
N ARG A 473 0.23 -13.34 -10.49
CA ARG A 473 1.25 -14.36 -10.82
C ARG A 473 1.65 -15.18 -9.60
N LEU A 474 1.76 -14.57 -8.42
CA LEU A 474 2.02 -15.30 -7.17
C LEU A 474 0.83 -16.19 -6.79
N ALA A 475 -0.39 -15.68 -6.85
CA ALA A 475 -1.60 -16.45 -6.60
C ALA A 475 -1.74 -17.64 -7.55
N ARG A 476 -1.43 -17.46 -8.84
CA ARG A 476 -1.37 -18.55 -9.81
C ARG A 476 -0.30 -19.59 -9.45
N ALA A 477 0.86 -19.17 -8.92
CA ALA A 477 1.90 -20.09 -8.47
C ALA A 477 1.41 -20.99 -7.31
N VAL A 478 0.67 -20.41 -6.37
CA VAL A 478 -0.02 -21.15 -5.30
C VAL A 478 -1.04 -22.12 -5.90
N ALA A 479 -1.94 -21.64 -6.77
CA ALA A 479 -2.95 -22.49 -7.42
C ALA A 479 -2.34 -23.65 -8.21
N LEU A 480 -1.25 -23.43 -8.95
CA LEU A 480 -0.51 -24.49 -9.65
C LEU A 480 -0.02 -25.57 -8.69
N THR A 481 0.46 -25.17 -7.53
CA THR A 481 1.00 -26.07 -6.50
C THR A 481 -0.10 -26.90 -5.85
N VAL A 482 -1.20 -26.25 -5.45
CA VAL A 482 -2.40 -26.94 -4.93
C VAL A 482 -3.04 -27.83 -6.00
N ALA A 483 -2.84 -27.54 -7.29
CA ALA A 483 -3.25 -28.40 -8.39
C ALA A 483 -2.29 -29.59 -8.65
N GLY A 484 -1.28 -29.79 -7.81
CA GLY A 484 -0.28 -30.87 -7.98
C GLY A 484 0.79 -30.58 -9.03
N ARG A 485 1.01 -29.31 -9.38
CA ARG A 485 2.01 -28.86 -10.39
C ARG A 485 3.07 -27.93 -9.75
N PRO A 486 3.78 -28.36 -8.69
CA PRO A 486 4.67 -27.50 -7.91
C PRO A 486 5.85 -26.93 -8.72
N THR A 487 6.37 -27.68 -9.70
CA THR A 487 7.46 -27.20 -10.56
C THR A 487 7.04 -25.98 -11.39
N GLU A 488 5.83 -26.00 -11.95
CA GLU A 488 5.29 -24.84 -12.67
C GLU A 488 4.96 -23.69 -11.73
N GLY A 489 4.47 -23.98 -10.52
CA GLY A 489 4.28 -22.98 -9.48
C GLY A 489 5.58 -22.26 -9.13
N LEU A 490 6.67 -23.01 -8.92
CA LEU A 490 7.99 -22.44 -8.65
C LEU A 490 8.53 -21.62 -9.82
N GLN A 491 8.35 -22.06 -11.06
CA GLN A 491 8.72 -21.27 -12.24
C GLN A 491 7.94 -19.95 -12.29
N GLN A 492 6.64 -19.99 -12.02
CA GLN A 492 5.77 -18.82 -12.02
C GLN A 492 6.17 -17.82 -10.92
N ALA A 493 6.50 -18.29 -9.71
CA ALA A 493 6.97 -17.44 -8.62
C ALA A 493 8.36 -16.83 -8.93
N ASN A 494 9.30 -17.61 -9.46
CA ASN A 494 10.62 -17.09 -9.84
C ASN A 494 10.53 -15.98 -10.90
N ALA A 495 9.56 -16.03 -11.81
CA ALA A 495 9.37 -15.02 -12.84
C ALA A 495 9.04 -13.62 -12.28
N ILE A 496 8.54 -13.52 -11.04
CA ILE A 496 8.21 -12.25 -10.38
C ILE A 496 9.21 -11.84 -9.28
N HIS A 497 10.29 -12.61 -9.09
CA HIS A 497 11.29 -12.34 -8.05
C HIS A 497 11.89 -10.92 -8.11
N ALA A 498 12.02 -10.36 -9.32
CA ALA A 498 12.60 -9.04 -9.53
C ALA A 498 11.70 -7.90 -9.05
N ILE A 499 10.39 -8.12 -9.00
CA ILE A 499 9.37 -7.10 -8.69
C ILE A 499 8.68 -7.33 -7.35
N ARG A 500 8.78 -8.53 -6.77
CA ARG A 500 8.13 -8.89 -5.49
C ARG A 500 9.10 -9.58 -4.55
N LYS A 501 9.20 -9.06 -3.32
CA LYS A 501 10.03 -9.59 -2.22
C LYS A 501 9.36 -9.39 -0.86
N ASP A 502 8.05 -9.21 -0.85
CA ASP A 502 7.29 -9.08 0.39
C ASP A 502 7.19 -10.40 1.16
N PHE A 503 6.53 -10.33 2.31
CA PHE A 503 6.31 -11.47 3.19
C PHE A 503 5.61 -12.63 2.48
N ASP A 504 4.50 -12.36 1.80
CA ASP A 504 3.70 -13.39 1.12
C ASP A 504 4.53 -14.13 0.05
N TYR A 505 5.29 -13.37 -0.74
CA TYR A 505 6.20 -13.94 -1.73
C TYR A 505 7.24 -14.86 -1.08
N ALA A 506 7.89 -14.40 -0.01
CA ALA A 506 8.90 -15.18 0.69
C ALA A 506 8.33 -16.46 1.34
N TYR A 507 7.11 -16.40 1.86
CA TYR A 507 6.40 -17.55 2.42
C TYR A 507 6.09 -18.58 1.34
N VAL A 508 5.47 -18.14 0.24
CA VAL A 508 5.18 -19.01 -0.89
C VAL A 508 6.47 -19.63 -1.45
N MET A 509 7.55 -18.85 -1.62
CA MET A 509 8.83 -19.38 -2.07
C MET A 509 9.40 -20.45 -1.13
N THR A 510 9.31 -20.25 0.19
CA THR A 510 9.72 -21.25 1.18
C THR A 510 8.93 -22.54 1.01
N ALA A 511 7.60 -22.47 0.93
CA ALA A 511 6.75 -23.64 0.77
C ALA A 511 6.99 -24.36 -0.58
N LEU A 512 7.11 -23.62 -1.68
CA LEU A 512 7.37 -24.18 -3.02
C LEU A 512 8.73 -24.89 -3.10
N LEU A 513 9.78 -24.27 -2.57
CA LEU A 513 11.12 -24.85 -2.56
C LEU A 513 11.19 -26.07 -1.62
N THR A 514 10.47 -26.03 -0.50
CA THR A 514 10.29 -27.19 0.39
C THR A 514 9.64 -28.35 -0.36
N LYS A 515 8.53 -28.08 -1.07
CA LYS A 515 7.82 -29.09 -1.86
C LYS A 515 8.65 -29.65 -3.01
N ALA A 516 9.50 -28.82 -3.62
CA ALA A 516 10.43 -29.21 -4.67
C ALA A 516 11.68 -29.97 -4.16
N GLY A 517 11.86 -30.12 -2.84
CA GLY A 517 13.03 -30.76 -2.24
C GLY A 517 14.29 -29.88 -2.19
N SER A 518 14.19 -28.61 -2.58
CA SER A 518 15.29 -27.63 -2.58
C SER A 518 15.45 -26.99 -1.19
N TYR A 519 15.74 -27.80 -0.18
CA TYR A 519 15.69 -27.39 1.23
C TYR A 519 16.67 -26.29 1.61
N ASN A 520 17.84 -26.21 0.97
CA ASN A 520 18.83 -25.17 1.29
C ASN A 520 18.37 -23.79 0.82
N GLU A 521 17.81 -23.70 -0.38
CA GLU A 521 17.21 -22.49 -0.94
C GLU A 521 15.96 -22.10 -0.15
N SER A 522 15.14 -23.10 0.22
CA SER A 522 14.01 -22.88 1.11
C SER A 522 14.43 -22.28 2.45
N LEU A 523 15.53 -22.76 3.04
CA LEU A 523 16.05 -22.26 4.31
C LEU A 523 16.50 -20.80 4.22
N LYS A 524 17.05 -20.36 3.08
CA LYS A 524 17.40 -18.95 2.84
C LYS A 524 16.16 -18.06 2.86
N TRP A 525 15.08 -18.48 2.22
CA TRP A 525 13.80 -17.76 2.24
C TRP A 525 13.14 -17.78 3.62
N PHE A 526 13.24 -18.90 4.34
CA PHE A 526 12.76 -18.98 5.71
C PHE A 526 13.53 -18.05 6.67
N ALA A 527 14.85 -17.94 6.52
CA ALA A 527 15.64 -16.96 7.26
C ALA A 527 15.24 -15.51 6.94
N TYR A 528 14.95 -15.21 5.66
CA TYR A 528 14.43 -13.90 5.27
C TYR A 528 13.07 -13.61 5.91
N LEU A 529 12.15 -14.58 5.93
CA LEU A 529 10.84 -14.44 6.60
C LEU A 529 10.97 -14.11 8.09
N LEU A 530 11.87 -14.80 8.79
CA LEU A 530 12.16 -14.51 10.20
C LEU A 530 12.70 -13.10 10.41
N SER A 531 13.47 -12.56 9.47
CA SER A 531 14.00 -11.19 9.57
C SER A 531 12.93 -10.10 9.43
N VAL A 532 11.84 -10.39 8.69
CA VAL A 532 10.77 -9.43 8.39
C VAL A 532 9.58 -9.56 9.36
N CYS A 533 9.18 -10.78 9.72
CA CYS A 533 7.96 -11.06 10.49
C CYS A 533 8.16 -12.21 11.50
N PRO A 534 9.02 -12.04 12.53
CA PRO A 534 9.47 -13.16 13.35
C PRO A 534 8.39 -13.79 14.22
N ALA A 535 7.50 -13.02 14.85
CA ALA A 535 6.56 -13.54 15.84
C ALA A 535 5.55 -14.51 15.18
N GLU A 536 5.02 -14.10 14.04
CA GLU A 536 4.10 -14.85 13.20
C GLU A 536 4.79 -16.09 12.64
N MET A 537 6.02 -15.96 12.14
CA MET A 537 6.74 -17.07 11.52
C MET A 537 7.27 -18.10 12.51
N ILE A 538 7.66 -17.71 13.73
CA ILE A 538 8.04 -18.66 14.78
C ILE A 538 6.84 -19.53 15.13
N THR A 539 5.65 -18.94 15.25
CA THR A 539 4.41 -19.66 15.53
C THR A 539 4.01 -20.54 14.35
N ALA A 540 3.96 -19.97 13.15
CA ALA A 540 3.62 -20.69 11.92
C ALA A 540 4.58 -21.84 11.65
N TYR A 541 5.88 -21.67 11.83
CA TYR A 541 6.84 -22.78 11.64
C TYR A 541 6.50 -23.99 12.50
N ARG A 542 6.02 -23.81 13.74
CA ARG A 542 5.66 -24.91 14.63
C ARG A 542 4.46 -25.70 14.09
N THR A 543 3.40 -25.02 13.68
CA THR A 543 2.11 -25.62 13.36
C THR A 543 1.87 -25.86 11.87
N ASP A 544 2.53 -25.10 10.99
CA ASP A 544 2.30 -25.11 9.55
C ASP A 544 2.76 -26.44 8.92
N PRO A 545 1.82 -27.20 8.33
CA PRO A 545 2.14 -28.45 7.67
C PRO A 545 2.93 -28.28 6.36
N ALA A 546 2.79 -27.15 5.66
CA ALA A 546 3.52 -26.88 4.42
C ALA A 546 5.04 -26.83 4.64
N LEU A 547 5.46 -26.55 5.88
CA LEU A 547 6.87 -26.52 6.29
C LEU A 547 7.35 -27.84 6.90
N ALA A 548 6.49 -28.86 7.08
CA ALA A 548 6.84 -30.11 7.75
C ALA A 548 8.01 -30.86 7.10
N ALA A 549 8.08 -30.88 5.76
CA ALA A 549 9.18 -31.51 5.05
C ALA A 549 10.51 -30.77 5.27
N LEU A 550 10.50 -29.43 5.32
CA LEU A 550 11.68 -28.63 5.65
C LEU A 550 12.15 -28.91 7.08
N LYS A 551 11.20 -28.95 8.04
CA LYS A 551 11.46 -29.32 9.45
C LYS A 551 12.16 -30.66 9.55
N GLY A 552 11.66 -31.68 8.84
CA GLY A 552 12.26 -33.01 8.83
C GLY A 552 13.65 -33.03 8.19
N ALA A 553 13.81 -32.40 7.03
CA ALA A 553 15.04 -32.47 6.23
C ALA A 553 16.18 -31.56 6.74
N ARG A 554 15.86 -30.50 7.50
CA ARG A 554 16.81 -29.46 7.94
C ARG A 554 16.59 -29.04 9.39
N ARG A 555 16.16 -29.96 10.25
CA ARG A 555 15.82 -29.71 11.67
C ARG A 555 16.84 -28.84 12.40
N GLU A 556 18.11 -29.24 12.42
CA GLU A 556 19.16 -28.51 13.15
C GLU A 556 19.33 -27.07 12.64
N ALA A 557 19.28 -26.87 11.33
CA ALA A 557 19.46 -25.56 10.73
C ALA A 557 18.24 -24.65 10.99
N CYS A 558 17.03 -25.21 10.97
CA CYS A 558 15.83 -24.45 11.35
C CYS A 558 15.80 -24.14 12.85
N ASP A 559 16.15 -25.10 13.71
CA ASP A 559 16.27 -24.90 15.16
C ASP A 559 17.33 -23.82 15.48
N ASP A 560 18.42 -23.79 14.71
CA ASP A 560 19.45 -22.77 14.80
C ASP A 560 18.96 -21.38 14.35
N LEU A 561 18.13 -21.29 13.31
CA LEU A 561 17.52 -20.04 12.86
C LEU A 561 16.50 -19.48 13.86
N LEU A 562 15.77 -20.35 14.55
CA LEU A 562 14.73 -19.99 15.53
C LEU A 562 15.28 -19.71 16.92
N ARG A 563 16.53 -20.10 17.18
CA ARG A 563 17.18 -19.86 18.47
C ARG A 563 17.48 -18.38 18.65
N VAL A 564 17.06 -17.84 19.79
CA VAL A 564 17.53 -16.53 20.27
C VAL A 564 19.03 -16.64 20.56
N LYS A 565 19.84 -15.89 19.81
CA LYS A 565 21.29 -15.81 19.95
C LYS A 565 21.68 -14.38 20.27
N PHE A 566 22.52 -14.22 21.28
CA PHE A 566 23.07 -12.92 21.63
C PHE A 566 24.49 -13.06 22.14
N GLU A 567 25.24 -12.00 21.98
CA GLU A 567 26.54 -11.80 22.63
C GLU A 567 26.45 -10.54 23.47
N TRP A 568 27.18 -10.48 24.57
CA TRP A 568 27.28 -9.25 25.33
C TRP A 568 28.68 -9.05 25.88
N ASN A 569 29.05 -7.80 26.09
CA ASN A 569 30.30 -7.43 26.73
C ASN A 569 30.12 -6.22 27.64
N VAL A 570 31.10 -6.01 28.51
CA VAL A 570 31.25 -4.80 29.31
C VAL A 570 32.27 -3.92 28.61
N GLN A 571 31.89 -2.70 28.23
CA GLN A 571 32.83 -1.69 27.77
C GLN A 571 33.26 -0.88 28.99
N TRP A 572 34.50 -1.13 29.42
CA TRP A 572 35.08 -0.50 30.61
C TRP A 572 35.23 1.02 30.41
N GLY A 573 34.66 1.79 31.34
CA GLY A 573 34.83 3.24 31.39
C GLY A 573 35.68 3.66 32.59
N THR A 574 35.86 4.97 32.77
CA THR A 574 36.68 5.51 33.87
C THR A 574 35.97 5.46 35.23
N LEU A 575 34.64 5.63 35.23
CA LEU A 575 33.83 5.69 36.46
C LEU A 575 32.67 4.69 36.44
N ASN A 576 31.98 4.61 35.30
CA ASN A 576 30.95 3.63 35.04
C ASN A 576 31.28 2.91 33.74
N ASP A 577 30.79 1.69 33.64
CA ASP A 577 30.97 0.80 32.51
C ASP A 577 29.66 0.65 31.75
N ASP A 578 29.78 0.51 30.44
CA ASP A 578 28.63 0.31 29.58
C ASP A 578 28.39 -1.19 29.37
N ILE A 579 27.12 -1.56 29.26
CA ILE A 579 26.75 -2.92 28.86
C ILE A 579 26.34 -2.86 27.40
N VAL A 580 26.95 -3.71 26.57
CA VAL A 580 26.62 -3.82 25.15
C VAL A 580 26.08 -5.20 24.87
N LEU A 581 24.89 -5.28 24.32
CA LEU A 581 24.23 -6.51 23.86
C LEU A 581 24.13 -6.49 22.34
N THR A 582 24.70 -7.50 21.69
CA THR A 582 24.63 -7.72 20.24
C THR A 582 23.65 -8.83 19.93
N ASN A 583 22.63 -8.54 19.13
CA ASN A 583 21.70 -9.56 18.64
C ASN A 583 22.38 -10.38 17.53
N ARG A 584 22.58 -11.68 17.78
CA ARG A 584 23.15 -12.65 16.83
C ARG A 584 22.07 -13.55 16.21
N SER A 585 20.80 -13.33 16.54
CA SER A 585 19.67 -14.07 15.98
C SER A 585 19.42 -13.68 14.52
N ALA A 586 18.75 -14.54 13.76
CA ALA A 586 18.35 -14.25 12.38
C ALA A 586 17.18 -13.24 12.28
N PHE A 587 16.63 -12.83 13.43
CA PHE A 587 15.44 -12.00 13.56
C PHE A 587 15.63 -10.88 14.59
N PRO A 588 14.85 -9.78 14.51
CA PRO A 588 14.90 -8.73 15.52
C PRO A 588 14.39 -9.26 16.87
N LEU A 589 15.04 -8.84 17.95
CA LEU A 589 14.56 -9.07 19.31
C LEU A 589 13.68 -7.88 19.71
N THR A 590 12.47 -8.14 20.21
CA THR A 590 11.55 -7.10 20.70
C THR A 590 11.24 -7.27 22.18
N ASN A 591 10.91 -6.15 22.84
CA ASN A 591 10.62 -6.07 24.27
C ASN A 591 11.70 -6.76 25.11
N VAL A 592 12.96 -6.42 24.82
CA VAL A 592 14.12 -7.09 25.42
C VAL A 592 14.28 -6.65 26.86
N VAL A 593 14.31 -7.64 27.76
CA VAL A 593 14.71 -7.50 29.16
C VAL A 593 15.98 -8.30 29.37
N PHE A 594 17.09 -7.60 29.57
CA PHE A 594 18.43 -8.16 29.71
C PHE A 594 18.93 -7.99 31.14
N ASN A 595 19.29 -9.09 31.80
CA ASN A 595 19.77 -9.12 33.18
C ASN A 595 21.18 -9.71 33.22
N PRO A 596 22.24 -8.91 32.98
CA PRO A 596 23.60 -9.36 33.21
C PRO A 596 23.84 -9.50 34.72
N ARG A 597 24.59 -10.51 35.13
CA ARG A 597 25.06 -10.73 36.50
C ARG A 597 26.57 -10.84 36.49
N ILE A 598 27.23 -9.81 37.02
CA ILE A 598 28.68 -9.65 37.04
C ILE A 598 29.14 -9.78 38.50
N GLU A 599 30.10 -10.66 38.76
CA GLU A 599 30.75 -10.83 40.07
C GLU A 599 32.18 -10.30 40.02
N ASN A 600 32.56 -9.44 40.96
CA ASN A 600 33.93 -8.95 41.11
C ASN A 600 34.22 -8.64 42.58
N ALA A 601 35.27 -9.25 43.13
CA ALA A 601 35.75 -8.97 44.50
C ALA A 601 34.63 -9.05 45.56
N ALA A 602 33.83 -10.13 45.50
CA ALA A 602 32.66 -10.39 46.35
C ALA A 602 31.44 -9.46 46.16
N LYS A 603 31.49 -8.49 45.24
CA LYS A 603 30.34 -7.67 44.86
C LYS A 603 29.62 -8.27 43.64
N VAL A 604 28.29 -8.21 43.65
CA VAL A 604 27.44 -8.65 42.54
C VAL A 604 26.74 -7.45 41.94
N TYR A 605 26.81 -7.33 40.61
CA TYR A 605 26.14 -6.30 39.82
C TYR A 605 25.09 -6.98 38.94
N ALA A 606 23.83 -6.62 39.11
CA ALA A 606 22.72 -7.25 38.38
C ALA A 606 21.66 -6.23 37.95
N PRO A 607 21.98 -5.27 37.06
CA PRO A 607 21.00 -4.31 36.57
C PRO A 607 19.95 -5.01 35.70
N GLU A 608 18.71 -4.53 35.76
CA GLU A 608 17.69 -4.88 34.75
C GLU A 608 17.76 -3.84 33.63
N LEU A 609 18.07 -4.28 32.41
CA LEU A 609 18.26 -3.42 31.25
C LEU A 609 17.17 -3.69 30.23
N ARG A 610 16.52 -2.64 29.73
CA ARG A 610 15.38 -2.75 28.80
C ARG A 610 15.66 -2.03 27.49
N VAL A 611 15.21 -2.61 26.39
CA VAL A 611 15.16 -1.95 25.08
C VAL A 611 14.03 -2.52 24.24
N ASP A 612 13.31 -1.65 23.54
CA ASP A 612 12.13 -2.04 22.78
C ASP A 612 12.48 -2.96 21.60
N ARG A 613 13.62 -2.72 20.94
CA ARG A 613 14.01 -3.47 19.74
C ARG A 613 15.53 -3.49 19.51
N ILE A 614 16.04 -4.65 19.07
CA ILE A 614 17.41 -4.81 18.54
C ILE A 614 17.36 -5.59 17.23
N ALA A 615 17.73 -4.95 16.10
CA ALA A 615 17.72 -5.60 14.79
C ALA A 615 18.76 -6.74 14.68
N PRO A 616 18.64 -7.69 13.73
CA PRO A 616 19.65 -8.72 13.48
C PRO A 616 21.04 -8.10 13.27
N GLY A 617 22.05 -8.58 13.98
CA GLY A 617 23.43 -8.08 13.90
C GLY A 617 23.68 -6.73 14.59
N GLN A 618 22.65 -6.05 15.08
CA GLN A 618 22.78 -4.77 15.76
C GLN A 618 23.26 -4.95 17.20
N ALA A 619 24.11 -4.03 17.66
CA ALA A 619 24.46 -3.87 19.06
C ALA A 619 23.66 -2.73 19.70
N HIS A 620 23.14 -2.95 20.90
CA HIS A 620 22.55 -1.93 21.75
C HIS A 620 23.42 -1.71 22.98
N LYS A 621 23.62 -0.45 23.34
CA LYS A 621 24.51 -0.02 24.41
C LYS A 621 23.71 0.72 25.48
N TRP A 622 23.76 0.22 26.72
CA TRP A 622 23.26 0.94 27.89
C TRP A 622 24.43 1.67 28.55
N PRO A 623 24.51 3.00 28.40
CA PRO A 623 25.63 3.77 28.93
C PRO A 623 25.57 3.84 30.46
N ASN A 624 26.73 3.75 31.12
CA ASN A 624 26.87 3.84 32.57
C ASN A 624 25.97 2.86 33.35
N ALA A 625 25.79 1.65 32.83
CA ALA A 625 24.85 0.67 33.40
C ALA A 625 25.36 0.04 34.71
N VAL A 626 26.67 -0.08 34.89
CA VAL A 626 27.31 -0.61 36.10
C VAL A 626 28.59 0.16 36.44
N SER A 627 29.18 -0.07 37.62
CA SER A 627 30.48 0.48 38.01
C SER A 627 31.32 -0.60 38.70
N VAL A 628 32.08 -1.34 37.89
CA VAL A 628 32.82 -2.52 38.32
C VAL A 628 34.28 -2.15 38.58
N THR A 629 34.72 -2.34 39.82
CA THR A 629 36.04 -1.85 40.27
C THR A 629 37.20 -2.56 39.56
N GLY A 630 38.13 -1.79 38.99
CA GLY A 630 39.34 -2.34 38.38
C GLY A 630 39.14 -2.98 37.01
N SER A 631 38.02 -2.69 36.33
CA SER A 631 37.76 -3.05 34.93
C SER A 631 37.95 -4.54 34.62
N ARG A 632 37.52 -5.40 35.55
CA ARG A 632 37.57 -6.85 35.45
C ARG A 632 36.39 -7.47 36.18
N TYR A 633 36.06 -8.71 35.85
CA TYR A 633 35.12 -9.52 36.62
C TYR A 633 35.71 -10.91 36.86
N ASP A 634 35.33 -11.53 37.97
CA ASP A 634 35.69 -12.90 38.30
C ASP A 634 34.77 -13.87 37.53
N ARG A 635 33.49 -13.53 37.44
CA ARG A 635 32.47 -14.29 36.70
C ARG A 635 31.43 -13.35 36.10
N ALA A 636 30.90 -13.74 34.95
CA ALA A 636 29.81 -13.04 34.31
C ALA A 636 28.85 -14.06 33.69
N ASN A 637 27.55 -13.89 33.92
CA ASN A 637 26.50 -14.57 33.18
C ASN A 637 25.38 -13.57 32.88
N ALA A 638 24.42 -13.95 32.03
CA ALA A 638 23.28 -13.09 31.75
C ALA A 638 22.06 -13.93 31.40
N THR A 639 20.89 -13.36 31.64
CA THR A 639 19.62 -13.86 31.11
C THR A 639 19.00 -12.81 30.19
N LEU A 640 18.30 -13.28 29.17
CA LEU A 640 17.61 -12.44 28.21
C LEU A 640 16.18 -12.96 28.04
N ALA A 641 15.20 -12.09 28.23
CA ALA A 641 13.81 -12.33 27.87
C ALA A 641 13.42 -11.39 26.73
N CYS A 642 12.70 -11.92 25.75
CA CYS A 642 12.13 -11.17 24.62
C CYS A 642 10.88 -11.91 24.13
N ASP A 643 10.12 -11.29 23.21
CA ASP A 643 8.91 -11.93 22.67
C ASP A 643 9.23 -13.22 21.90
N GLN A 644 10.37 -13.26 21.20
CA GLN A 644 10.77 -14.41 20.37
C GLN A 644 11.36 -15.58 21.18
N GLY A 645 11.69 -15.36 22.45
CA GLY A 645 12.21 -16.40 23.35
C GLY A 645 11.13 -17.13 24.15
N ARG A 646 9.88 -16.70 24.04
CA ARG A 646 8.69 -17.34 24.63
C ARG A 646 8.10 -18.35 23.65
#